data_AF-A0A3L8CM40-F1
#
_entry.id   AF-A0A3L8CM40-F1
#
_cell.length_a   1.000
_cell.length_b   1.000
_cell.length_c   1.000
_cell.angle_alpha   90.00
_cell.angle_beta   90.00
_cell.angle_gamma   90.00
#
_symmetry.space_group_name_H-M   'P 1'
#
loop_
_entity.id
_entity.type
_entity.pdbx_description
1 polymer ?
#
loop_
_entity_poly.entity_id
_entity_poly.type
_entity_poly.pdbx_seq_one_letter_code
_entity_poly.pdbx_strand_id
1 'polypeptide(L)'
;MNVINTHIPANSDIPAQWLERASALDRQHYGELQQNLIASQMHLDNQLGPFTSVQAYARDLAAQALARRFGTALDPDTLMTSSRYVFSFGGRSLIQEEKRSLTDLLLHGFHDEGRRPQVTLQVSDTWQIAPNWLETLMSSDVRAAYGREFRDVYQRPNVLAAMENLTREQLLFSAFSAKLQDHLSDSNLQRVRRLIEGDEGLIIAPVQLHENWRPLAGLAVISSRSPSDDDWLLYAPNSPGGQDWYQLPSLRRVSIDLGSWTETPRGREYLSWQTHALHREVVGGYLQQVSRLPSLWRGVSLAPTPYTGKEALTTVVANHRDWLVAAEESHTPYGYRAATDQQRQVFSRINCELRALRAIEVRQGSFISYDRFCHQLIEQRVEGVLLAAGENVAVDPDRIEVQISAQQQMSLTELIVREVRFAADNANRDLYPRYTLKGSHPAISKLDIRHIAGWSRTLRAGEQYIAMLRTTYMDRSHPDGRFKRLLHLGILQRQMRTAIYMALFTGRLSNSHVTELMKVVDGYDPDRPLPAAPPGEEPTAVQHSAMFELRLKGHALIGTFVFRLHIGGLVEEYLFTPNAPDGRELRPFKDFVSAVKTRGLGDYFYARTPAVYQRLIGTYVTNLEQLTNFAEAPVLERNSRITDFNSCYDSVLRKVMSDVDEATQSLEEIITGIVFETVLIAATLASVIYPPVGIAVGAALLTKEMVQGAEAYSLGDRATALMHFASALIELAALGKGAHTLTKATKLQKNLIDMLGDIYSIDKLYAKASGLPQIHERAWEEIQEMLADPDSASSKTTLA
;
A
#
# COMPACT_ATOMS: atom_id res chain seq x y z
N MET A 1 12.15 7.39 -7.96
CA MET A 1 11.78 6.08 -8.54
C MET A 1 11.60 6.30 -10.04
N ASN A 2 12.57 5.87 -10.86
CA ASN A 2 12.57 6.12 -12.31
C ASN A 2 11.69 5.10 -13.03
N VAL A 3 10.54 5.56 -13.53
CA VAL A 3 9.65 4.78 -14.41
C VAL A 3 10.28 4.44 -15.77
N ILE A 4 11.44 5.05 -16.06
CA ILE A 4 12.22 4.83 -17.28
C ILE A 4 12.89 3.45 -17.31
N ASN A 5 13.09 2.79 -16.16
CA ASN A 5 13.79 1.49 -16.09
C ASN A 5 12.95 0.28 -16.54
N THR A 6 11.76 0.50 -17.11
CA THR A 6 10.82 -0.57 -17.47
C THR A 6 11.14 -1.28 -18.78
N HIS A 7 12.07 -0.76 -19.59
CA HIS A 7 12.46 -1.36 -20.88
C HIS A 7 13.79 -2.10 -20.87
N ILE A 8 14.45 -2.22 -19.71
CA ILE A 8 15.65 -3.05 -19.58
C ILE A 8 15.23 -4.35 -18.89
N PRO A 9 15.11 -5.48 -19.61
CA PRO A 9 15.00 -6.78 -18.95
C PRO A 9 16.22 -6.93 -18.04
N ALA A 10 15.99 -7.08 -16.74
CA ALA A 10 17.04 -7.39 -15.77
C ALA A 10 17.75 -8.66 -16.24
N ASN A 11 18.98 -8.50 -16.74
CA ASN A 11 19.92 -9.53 -17.20
C ASN A 11 19.31 -10.94 -17.29
N SER A 12 18.43 -11.15 -18.27
CA SER A 12 17.73 -12.41 -18.45
C SER A 12 18.59 -13.32 -19.31
N ASP A 13 19.33 -14.23 -18.69
CA ASP A 13 20.13 -15.29 -19.36
C ASP A 13 19.26 -16.32 -20.14
N ILE A 14 17.97 -16.01 -20.39
CA ILE A 14 17.04 -16.85 -21.15
C ILE A 14 16.31 -15.94 -22.17
N PRO A 15 16.50 -16.13 -23.49
CA PRO A 15 15.77 -15.38 -24.52
C PRO A 15 14.26 -15.66 -24.44
N ALA A 16 13.43 -14.65 -24.72
CA ALA A 16 12.00 -14.85 -24.87
C ALA A 16 11.72 -15.81 -26.05
N GLN A 17 10.75 -16.73 -25.89
CA GLN A 17 10.46 -17.78 -26.89
C GLN A 17 10.17 -17.25 -28.30
N TRP A 18 9.64 -16.02 -28.43
CA TRP A 18 9.41 -15.39 -29.74
C TRP A 18 10.71 -14.94 -30.42
N LEU A 19 11.73 -14.54 -29.64
CA LEU A 19 13.04 -14.12 -30.17
C LEU A 19 13.82 -15.31 -30.74
N GLU A 20 13.63 -16.51 -30.19
CA GLU A 20 14.23 -17.75 -30.71
C GLU A 20 13.70 -18.12 -32.11
N ARG A 21 12.45 -17.74 -32.42
CA ARG A 21 11.81 -17.98 -33.72
C ARG A 21 12.21 -16.95 -34.78
N ALA A 22 12.84 -15.83 -34.38
CA ALA A 22 13.25 -14.77 -35.29
C ALA A 22 14.49 -15.16 -36.10
N SER A 23 14.61 -14.57 -37.30
CA SER A 23 15.78 -14.78 -38.17
C SER A 23 17.07 -14.35 -37.48
N ALA A 24 18.22 -14.88 -37.91
CA ALA A 24 19.52 -14.48 -37.34
C ALA A 24 19.77 -12.97 -37.51
N LEU A 25 19.33 -12.40 -38.65
CA LEU A 25 19.45 -10.97 -38.94
C LEU A 25 18.52 -10.15 -38.02
N ASP A 26 17.27 -10.57 -37.83
CA ASP A 26 16.35 -9.90 -36.91
C ASP A 26 16.86 -9.93 -35.47
N ARG A 27 17.44 -11.07 -35.03
CA ARG A 27 18.05 -11.18 -33.69
C ARG A 27 19.25 -10.26 -33.51
N GLN A 28 20.09 -10.13 -34.54
CA GLN A 28 21.21 -9.19 -34.52
C GLN A 28 20.70 -7.75 -34.43
N HIS A 29 19.74 -7.36 -35.27
CA HIS A 29 19.18 -6.01 -35.26
C HIS A 29 18.47 -5.68 -33.94
N TYR A 30 17.76 -6.66 -33.35
CA TYR A 30 17.18 -6.54 -32.02
C TYR A 30 18.25 -6.21 -30.97
N GLY A 31 19.37 -6.95 -30.98
CA GLY A 31 20.50 -6.73 -30.08
C GLY A 31 21.14 -5.35 -30.26
N GLU A 32 21.29 -4.88 -31.50
CA GLU A 32 21.81 -3.54 -31.82
C GLU A 32 20.89 -2.43 -31.26
N LEU A 33 19.57 -2.54 -31.48
CA LEU A 33 18.60 -1.58 -30.94
C LEU A 33 18.58 -1.60 -29.41
N GLN A 34 18.70 -2.77 -28.79
CA GLN A 34 18.79 -2.90 -27.35
C GLN A 34 20.06 -2.22 -26.80
N GLN A 35 21.20 -2.41 -27.46
CA GLN A 35 22.46 -1.76 -27.08
C GLN A 35 22.39 -0.24 -27.23
N ASN A 36 21.79 0.27 -28.31
CA ASN A 36 21.57 1.70 -28.51
C ASN A 36 20.67 2.30 -27.43
N LEU A 37 19.59 1.60 -27.07
CA LEU A 37 18.71 2.00 -25.98
C LEU A 37 19.47 2.08 -24.65
N ILE A 38 20.24 1.05 -24.30
CA ILE A 38 21.08 1.05 -23.08
C ILE A 38 22.09 2.19 -23.11
N ALA A 39 22.78 2.42 -24.24
CA ALA A 39 23.75 3.50 -24.37
C ALA A 39 23.10 4.89 -24.22
N SER A 40 21.90 5.09 -24.78
CA SER A 40 21.14 6.33 -24.64
C SER A 40 20.68 6.58 -23.19
N GLN A 41 20.31 5.52 -22.46
CA GLN A 41 19.99 5.59 -21.05
C GLN A 41 21.21 5.97 -20.22
N MET A 42 22.35 5.31 -20.43
CA MET A 42 23.61 5.65 -19.75
C MET A 42 24.04 7.09 -20.05
N HIS A 43 23.82 7.57 -21.27
CA HIS A 43 24.08 8.96 -21.62
C HIS A 43 23.19 9.93 -20.83
N LEU A 44 21.88 9.68 -20.74
CA LEU A 44 20.97 10.47 -19.93
C LEU A 44 21.39 10.47 -18.45
N ASP A 45 21.71 9.30 -17.90
CA ASP A 45 22.16 9.16 -16.51
C ASP A 45 23.44 9.96 -16.24
N ASN A 46 24.38 9.97 -17.19
CA ASN A 46 25.59 10.79 -17.11
C ASN A 46 25.28 12.30 -17.14
N GLN A 47 24.29 12.75 -17.93
CA GLN A 47 23.88 14.16 -17.93
C GLN A 47 23.18 14.57 -16.62
N LEU A 48 22.45 13.65 -16.01
CA LEU A 48 21.76 13.86 -14.72
C LEU A 48 22.73 13.79 -13.53
N GLY A 49 23.80 13.00 -13.62
CA GLY A 49 24.75 12.78 -12.54
C GLY A 49 24.05 12.24 -11.27
N PRO A 50 24.18 12.89 -10.09
CA PRO A 50 23.51 12.43 -8.88
C PRO A 50 21.98 12.60 -8.93
N PHE A 51 21.44 13.31 -9.94
CA PHE A 51 20.00 13.61 -10.00
C PHE A 51 19.12 12.52 -10.60
N THR A 52 19.70 11.38 -11.01
CA THR A 52 18.96 10.23 -11.53
C THR A 52 17.93 9.70 -10.53
N SER A 53 18.17 9.84 -9.23
CA SER A 53 17.20 9.57 -8.16
C SER A 53 17.62 10.23 -6.85
N VAL A 54 16.67 10.39 -5.92
CA VAL A 54 16.97 10.87 -4.55
C VAL A 54 17.99 9.96 -3.83
N GLN A 55 17.98 8.66 -4.11
CA GLN A 55 18.95 7.70 -3.55
C GLN A 55 20.34 7.91 -4.13
N ALA A 56 20.46 8.13 -5.45
CA ALA A 56 21.74 8.44 -6.08
C ALA A 56 22.32 9.76 -5.53
N TYR A 57 21.46 10.75 -5.32
CA TYR A 57 21.84 12.02 -4.69
C TYR A 57 22.32 11.84 -3.23
N ALA A 58 21.60 11.05 -2.43
CA ALA A 58 22.01 10.72 -1.07
C ALA A 58 23.36 9.97 -1.04
N ARG A 59 23.54 9.01 -1.95
CA ARG A 59 24.79 8.24 -2.09
C ARG A 59 25.95 9.14 -2.46
N ASP A 60 25.78 10.05 -3.41
CA ASP A 60 26.80 11.01 -3.81
C ASP A 60 27.19 11.94 -2.65
N LEU A 61 26.22 12.50 -1.92
CA LEU A 61 26.47 13.33 -0.74
C LEU A 61 27.24 12.55 0.34
N ALA A 62 26.85 11.31 0.63
CA ALA A 62 27.56 10.46 1.57
C ALA A 62 28.99 10.15 1.10
N ALA A 63 29.18 9.79 -0.16
CA ALA A 63 30.49 9.48 -0.72
C ALA A 63 31.43 10.69 -0.65
N GLN A 64 30.94 11.89 -0.97
CA GLN A 64 31.71 13.12 -0.83
C GLN A 64 32.06 13.41 0.64
N ALA A 65 31.12 13.21 1.56
CA ALA A 65 31.38 13.41 3.00
C ALA A 65 32.42 12.42 3.55
N LEU A 66 32.35 11.14 3.14
CA LEU A 66 33.33 10.11 3.48
C LEU A 66 34.71 10.45 2.91
N ALA A 67 34.79 10.83 1.63
CA ALA A 67 36.04 11.21 0.98
C ALA A 67 36.71 12.40 1.69
N ARG A 68 35.93 13.43 2.08
CA ARG A 68 36.44 14.56 2.85
C ARG A 68 36.92 14.17 4.25
N ARG A 69 36.27 13.19 4.89
CA ARG A 69 36.57 12.78 6.26
C ARG A 69 37.75 11.80 6.38
N PHE A 70 37.89 10.90 5.40
CA PHE A 70 38.82 9.77 5.43
C PHE A 70 39.90 9.82 4.35
N GLY A 71 39.78 10.70 3.35
CA GLY A 71 40.73 10.81 2.24
C GLY A 71 40.69 9.64 1.25
N THR A 72 39.77 8.69 1.43
CA THR A 72 39.59 7.52 0.57
C THR A 72 38.14 7.40 0.08
N ALA A 73 37.97 6.82 -1.10
CA ALA A 73 36.65 6.54 -1.65
C ALA A 73 36.06 5.28 -0.98
N LEU A 74 35.20 5.49 0.02
CA LEU A 74 34.42 4.44 0.65
C LEU A 74 33.02 4.41 0.02
N ASP A 75 32.48 3.22 -0.20
CA ASP A 75 31.11 3.05 -0.73
C ASP A 75 30.06 3.17 0.40
N PRO A 76 29.23 4.24 0.43
CA PRO A 76 28.24 4.46 1.48
C PRO A 76 27.22 3.33 1.64
N ASP A 77 26.95 2.57 0.57
CA ASP A 77 25.98 1.48 0.59
C ASP A 77 26.50 0.23 1.31
N THR A 78 27.83 0.12 1.48
CA THR A 78 28.48 -0.99 2.21
C THR A 78 28.70 -0.69 3.69
N LEU A 79 28.68 0.59 4.08
CA LEU A 79 28.88 1.00 5.47
C LEU A 79 27.57 0.93 6.25
N MET A 80 27.54 0.08 7.28
CA MET A 80 26.34 -0.20 8.06
C MET A 80 26.26 0.67 9.32
N THR A 81 25.09 1.25 9.53
CA THR A 81 24.72 2.01 10.71
C THR A 81 23.81 1.17 11.60
N SER A 82 23.97 1.27 12.91
CA SER A 82 23.04 0.74 13.89
C SER A 82 22.45 1.89 14.68
N SER A 83 21.13 2.00 14.69
CA SER A 83 20.40 3.01 15.46
C SER A 83 19.62 2.37 16.57
N ARG A 84 19.58 3.02 17.74
CA ARG A 84 18.78 2.62 18.89
C ARG A 84 18.02 3.83 19.41
N TYR A 85 16.69 3.78 19.29
CA TYR A 85 15.77 4.81 19.75
C TYR A 85 14.95 4.29 20.91
N VAL A 86 14.87 5.04 22.01
CA VAL A 86 14.07 4.69 23.18
C VAL A 86 13.04 5.78 23.42
N PHE A 87 11.76 5.39 23.55
CA PHE A 87 10.68 6.30 23.88
C PHE A 87 9.70 5.67 24.85
N SER A 88 9.06 6.50 25.68
CA SER A 88 8.07 6.03 26.65
C SER A 88 6.66 6.02 26.04
N PHE A 89 5.91 5.00 26.43
CA PHE A 89 4.53 4.80 26.00
C PHE A 89 3.78 3.99 27.08
N GLY A 90 2.67 4.54 27.58
CA GLY A 90 1.83 3.86 28.57
C GLY A 90 2.57 3.45 29.86
N GLY A 91 3.56 4.23 30.29
CA GLY A 91 4.42 3.91 31.44
C GLY A 91 5.47 2.81 31.19
N ARG A 92 5.54 2.26 29.98
CA ARG A 92 6.56 1.31 29.53
C ARG A 92 7.56 2.01 28.61
N SER A 93 8.71 1.37 28.39
CA SER A 93 9.72 1.85 27.44
C SER A 93 9.67 1.00 26.18
N LEU A 94 9.61 1.63 25.01
CA LEU A 94 9.82 0.94 23.73
C LEU A 94 11.21 1.24 23.23
N ILE A 95 11.81 0.22 22.63
CA ILE A 95 13.13 0.26 22.04
C ILE A 95 12.97 -0.10 20.57
N GLN A 96 13.28 0.86 19.70
CA GLN A 96 13.34 0.67 18.26
C GLN A 96 14.81 0.61 17.83
N GLU A 97 15.17 -0.50 17.20
CA GLU A 97 16.52 -0.75 16.69
C GLU A 97 16.48 -0.89 15.17
N GLU A 98 17.42 -0.27 14.47
CA GLU A 98 17.50 -0.37 13.00
C GLU A 98 18.94 -0.51 12.51
N LYS A 99 19.13 -1.34 11.47
CA LYS A 99 20.37 -1.50 10.73
C LYS A 99 20.19 -0.98 9.30
N ARG A 100 20.94 0.05 8.89
CA ARG A 100 20.80 0.72 7.58
C ARG A 100 22.15 1.01 6.94
N SER A 101 22.22 1.08 5.61
CA SER A 101 23.40 1.69 4.99
C SER A 101 23.49 3.18 5.32
N LEU A 102 24.64 3.82 5.12
CA LEU A 102 24.76 5.26 5.31
C LEU A 102 23.86 6.05 4.35
N THR A 103 23.73 5.58 3.10
CA THR A 103 22.80 6.16 2.12
C THR A 103 21.36 6.10 2.62
N ASP A 104 20.94 4.93 3.13
CA ASP A 104 19.59 4.74 3.64
C ASP A 104 19.32 5.62 4.86
N LEU A 105 20.29 5.74 5.77
CA LEU A 105 20.18 6.62 6.95
C LEU A 105 19.94 8.08 6.52
N LEU A 106 20.69 8.58 5.55
CA LEU A 106 20.52 9.94 5.00
C LEU A 106 19.12 10.17 4.41
N LEU A 107 18.55 9.17 3.75
CA LEU A 107 17.20 9.26 3.18
C LEU A 107 16.10 9.31 4.24
N HIS A 108 16.36 8.84 5.46
CA HIS A 108 15.39 8.85 6.57
C HIS A 108 15.42 10.16 7.35
N GLY A 109 16.58 10.83 7.36
CA GLY A 109 16.82 12.01 8.18
C GLY A 109 16.85 11.67 9.67
N PHE A 110 17.01 12.70 10.50
CA PHE A 110 17.18 12.55 11.94
C PHE A 110 15.93 12.93 12.73
N HIS A 111 15.90 12.59 14.02
CA HIS A 111 14.84 13.06 14.93
C HIS A 111 15.17 14.46 15.48
N ASP A 112 14.16 15.12 16.04
CA ASP A 112 14.30 16.42 16.67
C ASP A 112 15.24 16.39 17.88
N GLU A 113 15.86 17.53 18.15
CA GLU A 113 16.82 17.70 19.24
C GLU A 113 16.27 17.21 20.59
N GLY A 114 17.11 16.54 21.38
CA GLY A 114 16.72 15.93 22.66
C GLY A 114 15.97 14.60 22.55
N ARG A 115 15.55 14.16 21.35
CA ARG A 115 14.85 12.89 21.10
C ARG A 115 15.50 12.05 20.00
N ARG A 116 16.81 12.18 19.87
CA ARG A 116 17.62 11.53 18.83
C ARG A 116 17.93 10.07 19.16
N PRO A 117 17.93 9.17 18.16
CA PRO A 117 18.44 7.83 18.35
C PRO A 117 19.95 7.87 18.59
N GLN A 118 20.46 6.93 19.36
CA GLN A 118 21.88 6.65 19.40
C GLN A 118 22.26 5.93 18.10
N VAL A 119 23.10 6.54 17.27
CA VAL A 119 23.53 5.97 15.99
C VAL A 119 25.03 5.72 16.01
N THR A 120 25.41 4.50 15.64
CA THR A 120 26.81 4.11 15.39
C THR A 120 26.96 3.73 13.92
N LEU A 121 28.10 4.10 13.33
CA LEU A 121 28.48 3.71 11.97
C LEU A 121 29.69 2.79 12.05
N GLN A 122 29.55 1.56 11.56
CA GLN A 122 30.62 0.58 11.48
C GLN A 122 31.37 0.76 10.15
N VAL A 123 32.67 1.02 10.24
CA VAL A 123 33.57 1.13 9.07
C VAL A 123 34.39 -0.15 8.89
N SER A 124 34.73 -0.79 10.01
CA SER A 124 35.34 -2.11 10.10
C SER A 124 34.99 -2.74 11.45
N ASP A 125 35.32 -4.02 11.66
CA ASP A 125 35.09 -4.72 12.93
C ASP A 125 35.69 -4.00 14.15
N THR A 126 36.71 -3.17 13.93
CA THR A 126 37.46 -2.47 14.97
C THR A 126 37.24 -0.95 14.98
N TRP A 127 36.54 -0.39 13.99
CA TRP A 127 36.39 1.07 13.85
C TRP A 127 34.94 1.52 13.74
N GLN A 128 34.51 2.29 14.74
CA GLN A 128 33.23 2.99 14.76
C GLN A 128 33.43 4.51 14.70
N ILE A 129 32.58 5.20 13.94
CA ILE A 129 32.64 6.67 13.80
C ILE A 129 31.83 7.34 14.90
N ALA A 130 32.36 8.48 15.37
CA ALA A 130 31.74 9.31 16.42
C ALA A 130 30.35 9.84 16.00
N PRO A 131 29.35 9.78 16.91
CA PRO A 131 27.98 10.23 16.64
C PRO A 131 27.87 11.67 16.09
N ASN A 132 28.66 12.62 16.58
CA ASN A 132 28.56 14.04 16.22
C ASN A 132 28.80 14.31 14.72
N TRP A 133 29.64 13.50 14.06
CA TRP A 133 29.85 13.65 12.62
C TRP A 133 28.62 13.23 11.83
N LEU A 134 27.97 12.12 12.22
CA LEU A 134 26.71 11.67 11.62
C LEU A 134 25.61 12.71 11.84
N GLU A 135 25.52 13.30 13.04
CA GLU A 135 24.54 14.36 13.31
C GLU A 135 24.76 15.58 12.41
N THR A 136 26.01 15.97 12.18
CA THR A 136 26.34 17.08 11.27
C THR A 136 25.94 16.74 9.84
N LEU A 137 26.23 15.52 9.38
CA LEU A 137 25.90 15.05 8.05
C LEU A 137 24.38 14.97 7.82
N MET A 138 23.61 14.59 8.84
CA MET A 138 22.14 14.49 8.78
C MET A 138 21.41 15.78 9.17
N SER A 139 22.13 16.87 9.44
CA SER A 139 21.52 18.13 9.88
C SER A 139 20.58 18.75 8.84
N SER A 140 20.84 18.49 7.56
CA SER A 140 20.03 18.93 6.43
C SER A 140 19.25 17.76 5.82
N ASP A 141 17.99 18.00 5.46
CA ASP A 141 17.15 17.00 4.81
C ASP A 141 17.53 16.81 3.33
N VAL A 142 17.99 15.60 3.00
CA VAL A 142 18.46 15.25 1.64
C VAL A 142 17.33 15.29 0.61
N ARG A 143 16.11 14.92 0.98
CA ARG A 143 14.96 14.92 0.06
C ARG A 143 14.54 16.33 -0.29
N ALA A 144 14.53 17.23 0.70
CA ALA A 144 14.26 18.64 0.51
C ALA A 144 15.36 19.29 -0.35
N ALA A 145 16.63 18.94 -0.15
CA ALA A 145 17.74 19.42 -0.97
C ALA A 145 17.62 18.95 -2.43
N TYR A 146 17.44 17.64 -2.65
CA TYR A 146 17.21 17.06 -3.98
C TYR A 146 16.04 17.73 -4.70
N GLY A 147 14.88 17.81 -4.03
CA GLY A 147 13.67 18.36 -4.61
C GLY A 147 13.78 19.85 -4.95
N ARG A 148 14.66 20.64 -4.32
CA ARG A 148 14.89 22.05 -4.68
C ARG A 148 15.59 22.21 -6.02
N GLU A 149 16.50 21.32 -6.37
CA GLU A 149 17.32 21.41 -7.58
C GLU A 149 16.79 20.53 -8.73
N PHE A 150 16.01 19.49 -8.43
CA PHE A 150 15.54 18.48 -9.40
C PHE A 150 14.91 19.11 -10.65
N ARG A 151 14.01 20.08 -10.47
CA ARG A 151 13.33 20.74 -11.57
C ARG A 151 14.31 21.43 -12.53
N ASP A 152 15.28 22.15 -11.98
CA ASP A 152 16.24 22.94 -12.77
C ASP A 152 17.19 22.02 -13.54
N VAL A 153 17.56 20.86 -12.97
CA VAL A 153 18.38 19.85 -13.65
C VAL A 153 17.67 19.29 -14.89
N TYR A 154 16.37 18.97 -14.77
CA TYR A 154 15.57 18.44 -15.87
C TYR A 154 15.19 19.49 -16.93
N GLN A 155 15.51 20.77 -16.71
CA GLN A 155 15.34 21.85 -17.68
C GLN A 155 16.62 22.13 -18.48
N ARG A 156 17.75 21.51 -18.14
CA ARG A 156 19.02 21.77 -18.83
C ARG A 156 18.94 21.28 -20.29
N PRO A 157 19.43 22.06 -21.28
CA PRO A 157 19.32 21.68 -22.69
C PRO A 157 19.95 20.32 -23.04
N ASN A 158 21.08 19.97 -22.43
CA ASN A 158 21.74 18.67 -22.60
C ASN A 158 20.91 17.50 -22.06
N VAL A 159 20.20 17.70 -20.94
CA VAL A 159 19.29 16.68 -20.38
C VAL A 159 18.09 16.49 -21.30
N LEU A 160 17.49 17.58 -21.79
CA LEU A 160 16.37 17.50 -22.75
C LEU A 160 16.77 16.79 -24.05
N ALA A 161 17.94 17.09 -24.60
CA ALA A 161 18.47 16.40 -25.77
C ALA A 161 18.71 14.90 -25.51
N ALA A 162 19.24 14.54 -24.33
CA ALA A 162 19.42 13.14 -23.94
C ALA A 162 18.08 12.41 -23.76
N MET A 163 17.06 13.06 -23.19
CA MET A 163 15.71 12.50 -23.07
C MET A 163 15.04 12.29 -24.43
N GLU A 164 15.24 13.21 -25.38
CA GLU A 164 14.75 13.07 -26.75
C GLU A 164 15.41 11.87 -27.45
N ASN A 165 16.73 11.73 -27.32
CA ASN A 165 17.44 10.58 -27.88
C ASN A 165 16.99 9.25 -27.25
N LEU A 166 16.80 9.23 -25.94
CA LEU A 166 16.27 8.05 -25.25
C LEU A 166 14.86 7.70 -25.76
N THR A 167 13.97 8.69 -25.90
CA THR A 167 12.61 8.47 -26.42
C THR A 167 12.63 7.91 -27.84
N ARG A 168 13.55 8.40 -28.68
CA ARG A 168 13.79 7.88 -30.03
C ARG A 168 14.19 6.40 -30.01
N GLU A 169 15.19 6.03 -29.24
CA GLU A 169 15.65 4.63 -29.15
C GLU A 169 14.57 3.71 -28.56
N GLN A 170 13.79 4.19 -27.58
CA GLN A 170 12.66 3.44 -27.02
C GLN A 170 11.57 3.14 -28.05
N LEU A 171 11.21 4.12 -28.88
CA LEU A 171 10.21 3.92 -29.94
C LEU A 171 10.72 2.93 -31.01
N LEU A 172 11.98 3.03 -31.42
CA LEU A 172 12.58 2.09 -32.39
C LEU A 172 12.62 0.67 -31.83
N PHE A 173 13.15 0.51 -30.61
CA PHE A 173 13.30 -0.79 -29.97
C PHE A 173 11.94 -1.45 -29.71
N SER A 174 10.98 -0.72 -29.13
CA SER A 174 9.65 -1.27 -28.84
C SER A 174 8.87 -1.61 -30.11
N ALA A 175 8.93 -0.77 -31.15
CA ALA A 175 8.25 -1.05 -32.42
C ALA A 175 8.83 -2.28 -33.12
N PHE A 176 10.17 -2.43 -33.12
CA PHE A 176 10.80 -3.61 -33.67
C PHE A 176 10.49 -4.88 -32.87
N SER A 177 10.48 -4.77 -31.54
CA SER A 177 10.06 -5.85 -30.64
C SER A 177 8.62 -6.28 -30.90
N ALA A 178 7.71 -5.32 -31.12
CA ALA A 178 6.32 -5.59 -31.46
C ALA A 178 6.16 -6.25 -32.84
N LYS A 179 6.99 -5.87 -33.83
CA LYS A 179 7.04 -6.54 -35.13
C LYS A 179 7.45 -8.01 -34.99
N LEU A 180 8.45 -8.32 -34.16
CA LEU A 180 8.87 -9.71 -33.93
C LEU A 180 7.85 -10.56 -33.17
N GLN A 181 6.89 -9.91 -32.51
CA GLN A 181 5.78 -10.55 -31.79
C GLN A 181 4.48 -10.59 -32.61
N ASP A 182 4.51 -10.18 -33.89
CA ASP A 182 3.32 -10.03 -34.75
C ASP A 182 2.27 -9.04 -34.20
N HIS A 183 2.66 -8.14 -33.29
CA HIS A 183 1.80 -7.07 -32.76
C HIS A 183 1.84 -5.80 -33.64
N LEU A 184 2.83 -5.67 -34.52
CA LEU A 184 3.02 -4.52 -35.40
C LEU A 184 3.38 -4.96 -36.82
N SER A 185 2.71 -4.40 -37.83
CA SER A 185 3.04 -4.64 -39.24
C SER A 185 4.33 -3.95 -39.67
N ASP A 186 4.98 -4.44 -40.73
CA ASP A 186 6.15 -3.78 -41.33
C ASP A 186 5.86 -2.35 -41.81
N SER A 187 4.63 -2.11 -42.31
CA SER A 187 4.20 -0.76 -42.72
C SER A 187 4.16 0.21 -41.54
N ASN A 188 3.69 -0.25 -40.38
CA ASN A 188 3.62 0.56 -39.17
C ASN A 188 5.00 0.72 -38.51
N LEU A 189 5.87 -0.30 -38.58
CA LEU A 189 7.27 -0.16 -38.20
C LEU A 189 7.95 0.94 -39.03
N GLN A 190 7.71 0.97 -40.36
CA GLN A 190 8.24 2.01 -41.22
C GLN A 190 7.65 3.40 -40.92
N ARG A 191 6.37 3.47 -40.51
CA ARG A 191 5.75 4.73 -40.03
C ARG A 191 6.45 5.27 -38.79
N VAL A 192 6.79 4.42 -37.82
CA VAL A 192 7.57 4.82 -36.63
C VAL A 192 8.95 5.33 -37.04
N ARG A 193 9.65 4.63 -37.94
CA ARG A 193 10.96 5.07 -38.45
C ARG A 193 10.91 6.43 -39.14
N ARG A 194 9.94 6.65 -40.02
CA ARG A 194 9.73 7.93 -40.72
C ARG A 194 9.46 9.09 -39.75
N LEU A 195 8.60 8.87 -38.75
CA LEU A 195 8.35 9.87 -37.69
C LEU A 195 9.67 10.26 -37.02
N ILE A 196 10.49 9.27 -36.67
CA ILE A 196 11.77 9.46 -36.00
C ILE A 196 12.79 10.17 -36.91
N GLU A 197 12.81 9.86 -38.19
CA GLU A 197 13.64 10.52 -39.21
C GLU A 197 13.21 11.98 -39.50
N GLY A 198 12.05 12.39 -38.99
CA GLY A 198 11.55 13.76 -39.05
C GLY A 198 10.62 14.02 -40.24
N ASP A 199 9.77 13.06 -40.58
CA ASP A 199 8.71 13.24 -41.57
C ASP A 199 7.67 14.28 -41.12
N GLU A 200 7.55 15.38 -41.85
CA GLU A 200 6.62 16.47 -41.53
C GLU A 200 5.13 16.09 -41.68
N GLY A 201 4.83 15.03 -42.43
CA GLY A 201 3.48 14.52 -42.64
C GLY A 201 2.94 13.71 -41.47
N LEU A 202 3.80 13.30 -40.53
CA LEU A 202 3.46 12.53 -39.35
C LEU A 202 3.49 13.40 -38.09
N ILE A 203 2.66 13.02 -37.12
CA ILE A 203 2.60 13.60 -35.78
C ILE A 203 2.63 12.50 -34.72
N ILE A 204 3.06 12.87 -33.52
CA ILE A 204 2.93 12.04 -32.32
C ILE A 204 2.34 12.87 -31.19
N ALA A 205 1.16 12.47 -30.72
CA ALA A 205 0.39 13.23 -29.75
C ALA A 205 0.17 12.43 -28.45
N PRO A 206 0.57 12.97 -27.29
CA PRO A 206 0.21 12.37 -26.00
C PRO A 206 -1.31 12.25 -25.81
N VAL A 207 -1.74 11.15 -25.20
CA VAL A 207 -3.17 10.89 -24.94
C VAL A 207 -3.62 11.53 -23.63
N GLN A 208 -4.82 12.11 -23.62
CA GLN A 208 -5.49 12.66 -22.44
C GLN A 208 -6.81 11.91 -22.19
N LEU A 209 -7.12 11.60 -20.93
CA LEU A 209 -8.43 11.01 -20.57
C LEU A 209 -9.56 12.07 -20.57
N HIS A 210 -9.22 13.35 -20.50
CA HIS A 210 -10.15 14.47 -20.56
C HIS A 210 -9.37 15.73 -20.96
N GLU A 211 -9.97 16.65 -21.72
CA GLU A 211 -9.29 17.85 -22.25
C GLU A 211 -8.70 18.74 -21.14
N ASN A 212 -9.40 18.82 -19.99
CA ASN A 212 -8.95 19.57 -18.81
C ASN A 212 -7.85 18.89 -17.98
N TRP A 213 -7.46 17.66 -18.31
CA TRP A 213 -6.41 16.94 -17.58
C TRP A 213 -5.11 16.91 -18.37
N ARG A 214 -3.99 16.88 -17.65
CA ARG A 214 -2.69 16.71 -18.29
C ARG A 214 -2.59 15.35 -18.98
N PRO A 215 -1.80 15.25 -20.06
CA PRO A 215 -1.65 14.00 -20.79
C PRO A 215 -1.06 12.90 -19.92
N LEU A 216 -1.39 11.67 -20.29
CA LEU A 216 -0.82 10.47 -19.70
C LEU A 216 0.67 10.39 -20.04
N ALA A 217 1.49 9.89 -19.11
CA ALA A 217 2.87 9.51 -19.40
C ALA A 217 2.89 8.26 -20.27
N GLY A 218 3.86 8.22 -21.19
CA GLY A 218 4.12 7.05 -22.04
C GLY A 218 3.08 6.76 -23.12
N LEU A 219 1.82 7.20 -22.98
CA LEU A 219 0.78 6.98 -23.99
C LEU A 219 0.79 8.06 -25.04
N ALA A 220 1.02 7.67 -26.29
CA ALA A 220 1.01 8.56 -27.43
C ALA A 220 0.38 7.89 -28.64
N VAL A 221 -0.18 8.71 -29.52
CA VAL A 221 -0.77 8.28 -30.79
C VAL A 221 0.06 8.84 -31.93
N ILE A 222 0.50 7.96 -32.83
CA ILE A 222 1.14 8.32 -34.09
C ILE A 222 0.08 8.27 -35.19
N SER A 223 0.02 9.33 -35.99
CA SER A 223 -0.86 9.43 -37.17
C SER A 223 -0.31 10.44 -38.17
N SER A 224 -0.86 10.48 -39.37
CA SER A 224 -0.66 11.59 -40.31
C SER A 224 -1.46 12.82 -39.88
N ARG A 225 -1.08 14.00 -40.38
CA ARG A 225 -1.81 15.25 -40.09
C ARG A 225 -3.25 15.28 -40.62
N SER A 226 -3.58 14.43 -41.58
CA SER A 226 -4.92 14.30 -42.17
C SER A 226 -5.28 12.83 -42.19
N PRO A 227 -5.62 12.26 -41.02
CA PRO A 227 -5.66 10.82 -40.83
C PRO A 227 -6.78 10.16 -41.62
N SER A 228 -6.45 9.06 -42.30
CA SER A 228 -7.41 8.15 -42.90
C SER A 228 -7.82 7.05 -41.91
N ASP A 229 -8.77 6.21 -42.32
CA ASP A 229 -8.97 4.91 -41.67
C ASP A 229 -7.63 4.13 -41.76
N ASP A 230 -7.26 3.42 -40.68
CA ASP A 230 -5.98 2.70 -40.45
C ASP A 230 -4.72 3.55 -40.19
N ASP A 231 -4.89 4.85 -39.97
CA ASP A 231 -3.76 5.75 -39.74
C ASP A 231 -3.35 5.90 -38.26
N TRP A 232 -4.13 5.32 -37.34
CA TRP A 232 -3.95 5.52 -35.91
C TRP A 232 -3.14 4.40 -35.27
N LEU A 233 -1.97 4.74 -34.74
CA LEU A 233 -1.09 3.82 -34.04
C LEU A 233 -0.92 4.29 -32.59
N LEU A 234 -1.50 3.55 -31.64
CA LEU A 234 -1.35 3.83 -30.21
C LEU A 234 -0.09 3.13 -29.69
N TYR A 235 0.81 3.92 -29.12
CA TYR A 235 1.90 3.47 -28.25
C TYR A 235 1.42 3.52 -26.80
N ALA A 236 1.41 2.37 -26.12
CA ALA A 236 1.02 2.21 -24.73
C ALA A 236 1.94 1.19 -24.06
N PRO A 237 3.15 1.61 -23.62
CA PRO A 237 4.12 0.68 -23.06
C PRO A 237 3.58 0.01 -21.80
N ASN A 238 3.83 -1.29 -21.65
CA ASN A 238 3.39 -2.13 -20.52
C ASN A 238 1.88 -2.09 -20.28
N SER A 239 1.10 -1.96 -21.36
CA SER A 239 -0.35 -1.87 -21.25
C SER A 239 -0.95 -3.14 -20.59
N PRO A 240 -2.12 -3.02 -19.93
CA PRO A 240 -2.82 -4.18 -19.37
C PRO A 240 -3.31 -5.16 -20.47
N GLY A 241 -3.31 -4.75 -21.74
CA GLY A 241 -3.69 -5.60 -22.87
C GLY A 241 -2.57 -6.50 -23.38
N GLY A 242 -1.38 -6.49 -22.74
CA GLY A 242 -0.26 -7.39 -23.07
C GLY A 242 0.50 -7.02 -24.34
N GLN A 243 0.32 -5.81 -24.87
CA GLN A 243 1.02 -5.30 -26.05
C GLN A 243 1.41 -3.83 -25.85
N ASP A 244 2.55 -3.42 -26.41
CA ASP A 244 3.00 -2.02 -26.35
C ASP A 244 2.44 -1.15 -27.49
N TRP A 245 1.99 -1.79 -28.57
CA TRP A 245 1.59 -1.12 -29.80
C TRP A 245 0.24 -1.65 -30.27
N TYR A 246 -0.67 -0.73 -30.62
CA TYR A 246 -2.02 -1.04 -31.09
C TYR A 246 -2.31 -0.32 -32.39
N GLN A 247 -2.58 -1.07 -33.46
CA GLN A 247 -3.09 -0.52 -34.72
C GLN A 247 -4.61 -0.39 -34.64
N LEU A 248 -5.12 0.82 -34.83
CA LEU A 248 -6.52 1.14 -34.62
C LEU A 248 -7.10 1.93 -35.82
N PRO A 249 -8.39 1.72 -36.17
CA PRO A 249 -8.99 2.37 -37.34
C PRO A 249 -9.34 3.84 -37.10
N SER A 250 -9.48 4.28 -35.84
CA SER A 250 -9.86 5.66 -35.50
C SER A 250 -9.49 6.05 -34.07
N LEU A 251 -9.42 7.36 -33.79
CA LEU A 251 -9.33 7.89 -32.43
C LEU A 251 -10.50 7.45 -31.53
N ARG A 252 -11.69 7.25 -32.11
CA ARG A 252 -12.83 6.69 -31.38
C ARG A 252 -12.54 5.28 -30.89
N ARG A 253 -11.84 4.46 -31.68
CA ARG A 253 -11.47 3.11 -31.26
C ARG A 253 -10.41 3.14 -30.16
N VAL A 254 -9.41 4.02 -30.24
CA VAL A 254 -8.47 4.30 -29.12
C VAL A 254 -9.23 4.56 -27.84
N SER A 255 -10.27 5.41 -27.91
CA SER A 255 -11.10 5.74 -26.76
C SER A 255 -11.85 4.54 -26.16
N ILE A 256 -12.39 3.66 -27.01
CA ILE A 256 -13.12 2.46 -26.58
C ILE A 256 -12.16 1.46 -25.91
N ASP A 257 -11.00 1.23 -26.50
CA ASP A 257 -10.05 0.25 -26.00
C ASP A 257 -9.45 0.71 -24.65
N LEU A 258 -9.09 1.99 -24.51
CA LEU A 258 -8.71 2.56 -23.21
C LEU A 258 -9.86 2.51 -22.19
N GLY A 259 -11.10 2.70 -22.63
CA GLY A 259 -12.29 2.55 -21.80
C GLY A 259 -12.42 1.12 -21.24
N SER A 260 -12.16 0.10 -22.07
CA SER A 260 -12.21 -1.31 -21.65
C SER A 260 -11.16 -1.66 -20.59
N TRP A 261 -9.99 -0.99 -20.58
CA TRP A 261 -9.00 -1.18 -19.52
C TRP A 261 -9.54 -0.81 -18.13
N THR A 262 -10.54 0.07 -18.07
CA THR A 262 -11.16 0.46 -16.79
C THR A 262 -11.99 -0.64 -16.14
N GLU A 263 -12.29 -1.74 -16.85
CA GLU A 263 -13.05 -2.88 -16.32
C GLU A 263 -12.24 -3.66 -15.28
N THR A 264 -10.92 -3.77 -15.50
CA THR A 264 -10.04 -4.52 -14.60
C THR A 264 -9.35 -3.63 -13.58
N PRO A 265 -9.08 -4.11 -12.35
CA PRO A 265 -8.28 -3.37 -11.37
C PRO A 265 -6.91 -2.96 -11.92
N ARG A 266 -6.23 -3.85 -12.66
CA ARG A 266 -4.91 -3.63 -13.28
C ARG A 266 -4.94 -2.51 -14.31
N GLY A 267 -5.95 -2.45 -15.17
CA GLY A 267 -6.03 -1.39 -16.18
C GLY A 267 -6.40 -0.02 -15.58
N ARG A 268 -7.23 0.02 -14.53
CA ARG A 268 -7.46 1.26 -13.76
C ARG A 268 -6.19 1.77 -13.10
N GLU A 269 -5.39 0.87 -12.54
CA GLU A 269 -4.12 1.21 -11.91
C GLU A 269 -3.10 1.72 -12.92
N TYR A 270 -2.96 1.03 -14.07
CA TYR A 270 -2.12 1.48 -15.18
C TYR A 270 -2.47 2.92 -15.58
N LEU A 271 -3.74 3.21 -15.88
CA LEU A 271 -4.16 4.56 -16.28
C LEU A 271 -3.95 5.61 -15.18
N SER A 272 -4.16 5.23 -13.91
CA SER A 272 -3.89 6.09 -12.76
C SER A 272 -2.40 6.45 -12.64
N TRP A 273 -1.50 5.49 -12.85
CA TRP A 273 -0.05 5.72 -12.79
C TRP A 273 0.47 6.57 -13.93
N GLN A 274 -0.05 6.35 -15.13
CA GLN A 274 0.27 7.21 -16.27
C GLN A 274 -0.31 8.61 -16.10
N THR A 275 -1.31 8.80 -15.24
CA THR A 275 -1.81 10.14 -14.92
C THR A 275 -0.76 10.99 -14.21
N HIS A 276 -0.62 12.22 -14.66
CA HIS A 276 0.17 13.26 -14.01
C HIS A 276 -0.20 13.40 -12.52
N ALA A 277 0.80 13.50 -11.63
CA ALA A 277 0.61 13.39 -10.18
C ALA A 277 -0.45 14.36 -9.61
N LEU A 278 -0.54 15.59 -10.13
CA LEU A 278 -1.57 16.58 -9.75
C LEU A 278 -3.02 16.12 -9.97
N HIS A 279 -3.28 15.25 -10.94
CA HIS A 279 -4.62 14.79 -11.28
C HIS A 279 -4.89 13.36 -10.82
N ARG A 280 -3.87 12.61 -10.39
CA ARG A 280 -3.95 11.18 -10.09
C ARG A 280 -5.10 10.82 -9.13
N GLU A 281 -5.33 11.63 -8.10
CA GLU A 281 -6.43 11.40 -7.15
C GLU A 281 -7.82 11.54 -7.80
N VAL A 282 -8.05 12.61 -8.55
CA VAL A 282 -9.34 12.87 -9.22
C VAL A 282 -9.59 11.85 -10.33
N VAL A 283 -8.54 11.51 -11.08
CA VAL A 283 -8.63 10.49 -12.13
C VAL A 283 -8.87 9.11 -11.54
N GLY A 284 -8.17 8.74 -10.46
CA GLY A 284 -8.40 7.45 -9.78
C GLY A 284 -9.85 7.28 -9.35
N GLY A 285 -10.45 8.30 -8.74
CA GLY A 285 -11.87 8.30 -8.38
C GLY A 285 -12.80 8.23 -9.60
N TYR A 286 -12.50 8.98 -10.67
CA TYR A 286 -13.24 8.87 -11.94
C TYR A 286 -13.18 7.47 -12.53
N LEU A 287 -12.00 6.84 -12.59
CA LEU A 287 -11.83 5.47 -13.11
C LEU A 287 -12.60 4.45 -12.26
N GLN A 288 -12.68 4.64 -10.94
CA GLN A 288 -13.50 3.82 -10.06
C GLN A 288 -15.00 3.97 -10.36
N GLN A 289 -15.48 5.21 -10.56
CA GLN A 289 -16.87 5.44 -10.97
C GLN A 289 -17.20 4.82 -12.32
N VAL A 290 -16.32 4.98 -13.32
CA VAL A 290 -16.50 4.41 -14.66
C VAL A 290 -16.59 2.89 -14.60
N SER A 291 -15.81 2.22 -13.73
CA SER A 291 -15.91 0.76 -13.58
C SER A 291 -17.25 0.28 -13.01
N ARG A 292 -17.94 1.13 -12.23
CA ARG A 292 -19.28 0.83 -11.70
C ARG A 292 -20.37 1.19 -12.70
N LEU A 293 -20.19 2.30 -13.42
CA LEU A 293 -21.13 2.85 -14.38
C LEU A 293 -20.39 3.26 -15.67
N PRO A 294 -20.17 2.31 -16.62
CA PRO A 294 -19.39 2.57 -17.83
C PRO A 294 -19.89 3.73 -18.70
N SER A 295 -21.18 4.07 -18.60
CA SER A 295 -21.76 5.23 -19.30
C SER A 295 -21.20 6.59 -18.86
N LEU A 296 -20.43 6.64 -17.77
CA LEU A 296 -19.72 7.86 -17.34
C LEU A 296 -18.45 8.13 -18.14
N TRP A 297 -17.96 7.17 -18.94
CA TRP A 297 -16.77 7.34 -19.79
C TRP A 297 -16.98 8.47 -20.80
N ARG A 298 -16.18 9.53 -20.70
CA ARG A 298 -16.26 10.72 -21.57
C ARG A 298 -15.40 10.63 -22.82
N GLY A 299 -14.53 9.63 -22.90
CA GLY A 299 -13.65 9.42 -24.04
C GLY A 299 -12.21 9.83 -23.79
N VAL A 300 -11.43 10.03 -24.86
CA VAL A 300 -10.03 10.51 -24.81
C VAL A 300 -9.83 11.65 -25.80
N SER A 301 -8.91 12.55 -25.51
CA SER A 301 -8.45 13.62 -26.40
C SER A 301 -6.94 13.52 -26.63
N LEU A 302 -6.42 14.27 -27.59
CA LEU A 302 -4.99 14.35 -27.88
C LEU A 302 -4.45 15.71 -27.44
N ALA A 303 -3.27 15.71 -26.82
CA ALA A 303 -2.60 16.94 -26.47
C ALA A 303 -2.17 17.72 -27.73
N PRO A 304 -2.19 19.07 -27.71
CA PRO A 304 -1.69 19.86 -28.84
C PRO A 304 -0.22 19.55 -29.19
N THR A 305 0.05 19.31 -30.47
CA THR A 305 1.40 19.01 -31.00
C THR A 305 1.84 20.09 -32.00
N PRO A 306 2.39 21.23 -31.54
CA PRO A 306 2.80 22.31 -32.43
C PRO A 306 4.11 21.99 -33.18
N TYR A 307 4.90 21.04 -32.70
CA TYR A 307 6.20 20.66 -33.27
C TYR A 307 6.06 19.55 -34.31
N THR A 308 6.90 19.62 -35.35
CA THR A 308 6.82 18.73 -36.51
C THR A 308 8.20 18.40 -37.06
N GLY A 309 8.30 17.39 -37.92
CA GLY A 309 9.57 16.97 -38.49
C GLY A 309 10.54 16.52 -37.41
N LYS A 310 11.78 17.02 -37.42
CA LYS A 310 12.81 16.64 -36.43
C LYS A 310 12.43 16.95 -34.98
N GLU A 311 11.54 17.91 -34.75
CA GLU A 311 11.07 18.32 -33.42
C GLU A 311 9.79 17.58 -32.99
N ALA A 312 9.29 16.61 -33.77
CA ALA A 312 8.01 15.94 -33.48
C ALA A 312 7.97 15.29 -32.08
N LEU A 313 9.10 14.86 -31.54
CA LEU A 313 9.20 14.26 -30.20
C LEU A 313 9.15 15.29 -29.06
N THR A 314 9.32 16.59 -29.33
CA THR A 314 9.43 17.62 -28.29
C THR A 314 8.22 17.66 -27.35
N THR A 315 6.99 17.51 -27.87
CA THR A 315 5.77 17.45 -27.03
C THR A 315 5.77 16.24 -26.11
N VAL A 316 6.19 15.07 -26.60
CA VAL A 316 6.24 13.82 -25.82
C VAL A 316 7.31 13.92 -24.73
N VAL A 317 8.49 14.43 -25.06
CA VAL A 317 9.61 14.63 -24.12
C VAL A 317 9.23 15.66 -23.04
N ALA A 318 8.60 16.78 -23.43
CA ALA A 318 8.14 17.78 -22.49
C ALA A 318 7.07 17.23 -21.54
N ASN A 319 6.11 16.46 -22.05
CA ASN A 319 5.10 15.78 -21.23
C ASN A 319 5.75 14.78 -20.26
N HIS A 320 6.71 13.99 -20.72
CA HIS A 320 7.43 13.03 -19.87
C HIS A 320 8.23 13.72 -18.76
N ARG A 321 8.95 14.80 -19.08
CA ARG A 321 9.63 15.65 -18.10
C ARG A 321 8.65 16.21 -17.07
N ASP A 322 7.55 16.80 -17.51
CA ASP A 322 6.54 17.39 -16.62
C ASP A 322 5.96 16.33 -15.68
N TRP A 323 5.73 15.12 -16.20
CA TRP A 323 5.31 13.98 -15.39
C TRP A 323 6.37 13.57 -14.35
N LEU A 324 7.66 13.48 -14.71
CA LEU A 324 8.75 13.14 -13.78
C LEU A 324 8.90 14.20 -12.67
N VAL A 325 8.90 15.48 -13.05
CA VAL A 325 8.94 16.61 -12.10
C VAL A 325 7.74 16.58 -11.18
N ALA A 326 6.54 16.43 -11.70
CA ALA A 326 5.34 16.35 -10.87
C ALA A 326 5.32 15.12 -9.98
N ALA A 327 5.85 13.98 -10.45
CA ALA A 327 5.99 12.78 -9.64
C ALA A 327 6.94 13.06 -8.47
N GLU A 328 8.14 13.62 -8.69
CA GLU A 328 9.05 13.97 -7.60
C GLU A 328 8.44 15.01 -6.64
N GLU A 329 7.82 16.07 -7.17
CA GLU A 329 7.17 17.09 -6.33
C GLU A 329 5.97 16.56 -5.57
N SER A 330 5.34 15.47 -6.03
CA SER A 330 4.32 14.77 -5.25
C SER A 330 4.91 13.94 -4.11
N HIS A 331 6.18 13.54 -4.17
CA HIS A 331 6.87 12.86 -3.07
C HIS A 331 7.47 13.87 -2.08
N THR A 332 7.97 15.01 -2.57
CA THR A 332 8.53 16.12 -1.79
C THR A 332 7.81 17.44 -2.08
N PRO A 333 6.55 17.61 -1.60
CA PRO A 333 5.76 18.81 -1.86
C PRO A 333 6.47 20.11 -1.48
N TYR A 334 6.08 21.21 -2.12
CA TYR A 334 6.64 22.53 -1.82
C TYR A 334 6.62 22.87 -0.32
N GLY A 335 5.51 22.59 0.38
CA GLY A 335 5.42 22.85 1.82
C GLY A 335 6.40 22.01 2.65
N TYR A 336 6.77 20.80 2.21
CA TYR A 336 7.87 20.05 2.84
C TYR A 336 9.24 20.66 2.57
N ARG A 337 9.51 21.01 1.30
CA ARG A 337 10.78 21.62 0.89
C ARG A 337 11.03 22.95 1.60
N ALA A 338 9.96 23.70 1.85
CA ALA A 338 9.96 24.99 2.55
C ALA A 338 9.84 24.87 4.09
N ALA A 339 9.52 23.69 4.64
CA ALA A 339 9.43 23.49 6.08
C ALA A 339 10.77 23.75 6.77
N THR A 340 10.74 23.96 8.09
CA THR A 340 11.99 24.00 8.88
C THR A 340 12.54 22.59 9.07
N ASP A 341 13.86 22.47 9.31
CA ASP A 341 14.45 21.16 9.63
C ASP A 341 13.80 20.54 10.87
N GLN A 342 13.47 21.35 11.88
CA GLN A 342 12.75 20.90 13.06
C GLN A 342 11.41 20.26 12.72
N GLN A 343 10.60 20.84 11.81
CA GLN A 343 9.32 20.26 11.42
C GLN A 343 9.50 18.90 10.73
N ARG A 344 10.50 18.77 9.84
CA ARG A 344 10.81 17.50 9.17
C ARG A 344 11.32 16.44 10.16
N GLN A 345 12.19 16.83 11.08
CA GLN A 345 12.75 15.94 12.10
C GLN A 345 11.68 15.43 13.08
N VAL A 346 10.76 16.30 13.51
CA VAL A 346 9.59 15.90 14.33
C VAL A 346 8.72 14.91 13.55
N PHE A 347 8.47 15.17 12.26
CA PHE A 347 7.72 14.25 11.41
C PHE A 347 8.40 12.88 11.27
N SER A 348 9.72 12.85 11.05
CA SER A 348 10.50 11.60 11.01
C SER A 348 10.39 10.82 12.33
N ARG A 349 10.53 11.51 13.48
CA ARG A 349 10.36 10.86 14.81
C ARG A 349 8.96 10.28 14.99
N ILE A 350 7.91 11.05 14.71
CA ILE A 350 6.51 10.61 14.91
C ILE A 350 6.19 9.40 14.04
N ASN A 351 6.69 9.36 12.79
CA ASN A 351 6.54 8.18 11.94
C ASN A 351 7.32 6.97 12.47
N CYS A 352 8.51 7.18 13.02
CA CYS A 352 9.29 6.11 13.68
C CYS A 352 8.53 5.53 14.89
N GLU A 353 7.97 6.39 15.75
CA GLU A 353 7.12 5.97 16.88
C GLU A 353 5.86 5.24 16.40
N LEU A 354 5.18 5.77 15.38
CA LEU A 354 3.99 5.13 14.79
C LEU A 354 4.31 3.72 14.29
N ARG A 355 5.44 3.57 13.59
CA ARG A 355 5.90 2.26 13.09
C ARG A 355 6.14 1.29 14.24
N ALA A 356 6.85 1.73 15.27
CA ALA A 356 7.15 0.91 16.44
C ALA A 356 5.87 0.47 17.14
N LEU A 357 4.91 1.38 17.35
CA LEU A 357 3.62 1.03 17.96
C LEU A 357 2.80 0.07 17.10
N ARG A 358 2.76 0.27 15.78
CA ARG A 358 2.09 -0.66 14.84
C ARG A 358 2.76 -2.03 14.82
N ALA A 359 4.09 -2.11 14.91
CA ALA A 359 4.80 -3.39 15.02
C ALA A 359 4.44 -4.14 16.31
N ILE A 360 4.34 -3.44 17.44
CA ILE A 360 3.85 -4.02 18.70
C ILE A 360 2.37 -4.42 18.60
N GLU A 361 1.56 -3.64 17.88
CA GLU A 361 0.15 -3.99 17.64
C GLU A 361 0.03 -5.32 16.94
N VAL A 362 0.72 -5.54 15.82
CA VAL A 362 0.69 -6.81 15.10
C VAL A 362 1.14 -7.98 15.98
N ARG A 363 2.26 -7.82 16.71
CA ARG A 363 2.87 -8.92 17.48
C ARG A 363 2.12 -9.26 18.77
N GLN A 364 1.63 -8.25 19.48
CA GLN A 364 1.19 -8.37 20.88
C GLN A 364 -0.13 -7.63 21.16
N GLY A 365 -0.47 -6.62 20.34
CA GLY A 365 -1.51 -5.65 20.64
C GLY A 365 -2.87 -5.88 19.98
N SER A 366 -2.93 -6.55 18.83
CA SER A 366 -4.19 -6.86 18.16
C SER A 366 -5.03 -7.84 18.99
N PHE A 367 -6.35 -7.69 18.97
CA PHE A 367 -7.23 -8.71 19.52
C PHE A 367 -7.12 -9.98 18.67
N ILE A 368 -7.28 -11.14 19.30
CA ILE A 368 -7.42 -12.38 18.55
C ILE A 368 -8.60 -12.25 17.57
N SER A 369 -8.37 -12.57 16.29
CA SER A 369 -9.44 -12.57 15.29
C SER A 369 -10.44 -13.69 15.62
N TYR A 370 -11.69 -13.54 15.14
CA TYR A 370 -12.69 -14.58 15.37
C TYR A 370 -12.28 -15.94 14.77
N ASP A 371 -11.66 -15.93 13.59
CA ASP A 371 -11.11 -17.13 12.93
C ASP A 371 -10.04 -17.83 13.79
N ARG A 372 -9.04 -17.07 14.25
CA ARG A 372 -7.97 -17.59 15.11
C ARG A 372 -8.51 -18.08 16.46
N PHE A 373 -9.50 -17.38 17.02
CA PHE A 373 -10.15 -17.82 18.24
C PHE A 373 -10.87 -19.16 18.03
N CYS A 374 -11.60 -19.31 16.93
CA CYS A 374 -12.28 -20.56 16.60
C CYS A 374 -11.29 -21.70 16.35
N HIS A 375 -10.19 -21.44 15.65
CA HIS A 375 -9.10 -22.39 15.41
C HIS A 375 -8.52 -22.90 16.74
N GLN A 376 -8.07 -22.00 17.62
CA GLN A 376 -7.52 -22.38 18.93
C GLN A 376 -8.55 -23.05 19.83
N LEU A 377 -9.80 -22.58 19.81
CA LEU A 377 -10.87 -23.17 20.59
C LEU A 377 -11.12 -24.62 20.17
N ILE A 378 -11.17 -24.91 18.86
CA ILE A 378 -11.45 -26.27 18.37
C ILE A 378 -10.21 -27.17 18.46
N GLU A 379 -9.00 -26.63 18.26
CA GLU A 379 -7.73 -27.32 18.53
C GLU A 379 -7.71 -27.86 19.96
N GLN A 380 -7.92 -27.00 20.95
CA GLN A 380 -7.97 -27.39 22.37
C GLN A 380 -9.04 -28.46 22.66
N ARG A 381 -10.20 -28.40 21.99
CA ARG A 381 -11.27 -29.39 22.16
C ARG A 381 -10.90 -30.74 21.58
N VAL A 382 -10.28 -30.76 20.40
CA VAL A 382 -9.82 -32.00 19.78
C VAL A 382 -8.70 -32.61 20.61
N GLU A 383 -7.64 -31.85 20.90
CA GLU A 383 -6.51 -32.34 21.70
C GLU A 383 -6.95 -32.82 23.09
N GLY A 384 -7.90 -32.14 23.72
CA GLY A 384 -8.48 -32.57 24.99
C GLY A 384 -9.19 -33.93 24.91
N VAL A 385 -9.93 -34.20 23.83
CA VAL A 385 -10.57 -35.52 23.61
C VAL A 385 -9.53 -36.59 23.32
N LEU A 386 -8.53 -36.28 22.51
CA LEU A 386 -7.45 -37.22 22.19
C LEU A 386 -6.66 -37.58 23.44
N LEU A 387 -6.27 -36.59 24.22
CA LEU A 387 -5.54 -36.79 25.47
C LEU A 387 -6.34 -37.63 26.46
N ALA A 388 -7.64 -37.36 26.60
CA ALA A 388 -8.54 -38.16 27.45
C ALA A 388 -8.68 -39.62 26.97
N ALA A 389 -8.53 -39.85 25.66
CA ALA A 389 -8.53 -41.17 25.04
C ALA A 389 -7.12 -41.82 24.96
N GLY A 390 -6.09 -41.18 25.52
CA GLY A 390 -4.71 -41.67 25.59
C GLY A 390 -3.85 -41.39 24.35
N GLU A 391 -4.28 -40.50 23.46
CA GLU A 391 -3.57 -40.09 22.23
C GLU A 391 -3.05 -38.65 22.41
N ASN A 392 -1.72 -38.46 22.49
CA ASN A 392 -1.10 -37.13 22.60
C ASN A 392 -0.54 -36.72 21.24
N VAL A 393 -1.31 -35.94 20.50
CA VAL A 393 -1.02 -35.53 19.12
C VAL A 393 -1.31 -34.05 19.00
N ALA A 394 -0.37 -33.29 18.44
CA ALA A 394 -0.60 -31.90 18.06
C ALA A 394 -1.54 -31.84 16.86
N VAL A 395 -2.62 -31.08 16.97
CA VAL A 395 -3.68 -31.04 15.96
C VAL A 395 -3.68 -29.71 15.22
N ASP A 396 -3.80 -29.76 13.89
CA ASP A 396 -4.12 -28.59 13.09
C ASP A 396 -5.55 -28.72 12.52
N PRO A 397 -6.53 -28.01 13.10
CA PRO A 397 -7.92 -28.03 12.65
C PRO A 397 -8.13 -27.65 11.18
N ASP A 398 -7.25 -26.84 10.58
CA ASP A 398 -7.38 -26.47 9.16
C ASP A 398 -7.04 -27.64 8.21
N ARG A 399 -6.34 -28.66 8.72
CA ARG A 399 -6.04 -29.90 7.98
C ARG A 399 -7.03 -31.03 8.26
N ILE A 400 -8.06 -30.80 9.07
CA ILE A 400 -9.18 -31.72 9.26
C ILE A 400 -10.33 -31.26 8.36
N GLU A 401 -10.56 -31.96 7.25
CA GLU A 401 -11.69 -31.67 6.37
C GLU A 401 -12.94 -32.39 6.85
N VAL A 402 -13.99 -31.63 7.17
CA VAL A 402 -15.30 -32.14 7.55
C VAL A 402 -16.20 -32.17 6.32
N GLN A 403 -16.67 -33.36 5.97
CA GLN A 403 -17.58 -33.58 4.85
C GLN A 403 -18.98 -33.89 5.41
N ILE A 404 -19.88 -32.90 5.36
CA ILE A 404 -21.27 -33.04 5.83
C ILE A 404 -22.14 -33.72 4.77
N SER A 405 -21.90 -33.39 3.50
CA SER A 405 -22.52 -34.03 2.33
C SER A 405 -21.56 -34.00 1.15
N ALA A 406 -21.95 -34.58 0.01
CA ALA A 406 -21.12 -34.57 -1.21
C ALA A 406 -20.86 -33.16 -1.75
N GLN A 407 -21.73 -32.19 -1.45
CA GLN A 407 -21.63 -30.81 -1.92
C GLN A 407 -21.17 -29.83 -0.83
N GLN A 408 -21.10 -30.28 0.43
CA GLN A 408 -20.78 -29.43 1.57
C GLN A 408 -19.61 -30.02 2.36
N GLN A 409 -18.43 -29.46 2.12
CA GLN A 409 -17.19 -29.77 2.81
C GLN A 409 -16.46 -28.48 3.18
N MET A 410 -15.77 -28.48 4.31
CA MET A 410 -15.00 -27.35 4.82
C MET A 410 -13.97 -27.82 5.84
N SER A 411 -13.01 -26.97 6.21
CA SER A 411 -12.11 -27.31 7.33
C SER A 411 -12.87 -27.33 8.66
N LEU A 412 -12.31 -27.98 9.67
CA LEU A 412 -12.90 -28.01 11.00
C LEU A 412 -12.96 -26.59 11.61
N THR A 413 -11.98 -25.74 11.34
CA THR A 413 -12.03 -24.32 11.73
C THR A 413 -13.20 -23.61 11.05
N GLU A 414 -13.33 -23.74 9.73
CA GLU A 414 -14.37 -23.07 8.96
C GLU A 414 -15.78 -23.52 9.40
N LEU A 415 -15.94 -24.80 9.74
CA LEU A 415 -17.17 -25.33 10.31
C LEU A 415 -17.59 -24.57 11.58
N ILE A 416 -16.64 -24.32 12.49
CA ILE A 416 -16.88 -23.63 13.76
C ILE A 416 -17.08 -22.13 13.54
N VAL A 417 -16.25 -21.50 12.70
CA VAL A 417 -16.39 -20.09 12.32
C VAL A 417 -17.78 -19.85 11.74
N ARG A 418 -18.24 -20.73 10.84
CA ARG A 418 -19.55 -20.63 10.19
C ARG A 418 -20.73 -21.08 11.05
N GLU A 419 -20.48 -21.55 12.27
CA GLU A 419 -21.45 -22.18 13.17
C GLU A 419 -22.37 -23.20 12.45
N VAL A 420 -21.82 -23.95 11.50
CA VAL A 420 -22.59 -24.90 10.68
C VAL A 420 -22.96 -26.11 11.53
N ARG A 421 -24.25 -26.30 11.75
CA ARG A 421 -24.79 -27.38 12.59
C ARG A 421 -25.11 -28.61 11.74
N PHE A 422 -24.72 -29.80 12.20
CA PHE A 422 -25.10 -31.06 11.56
C PHE A 422 -25.31 -32.21 12.56
N ALA A 423 -25.98 -33.28 12.10
CA ALA A 423 -26.25 -34.50 12.86
C ALA A 423 -25.39 -35.66 12.37
N ALA A 424 -25.00 -36.59 13.25
CA ALA A 424 -24.12 -37.72 12.94
C ALA A 424 -24.67 -39.06 13.51
N ASP A 425 -25.99 -39.16 13.64
CA ASP A 425 -26.67 -40.23 14.38
C ASP A 425 -26.44 -41.62 13.73
N ASN A 426 -26.21 -41.66 12.41
CA ASN A 426 -25.98 -42.87 11.62
C ASN A 426 -24.56 -42.97 11.03
N ALA A 427 -23.56 -42.27 11.58
CA ALA A 427 -22.21 -42.14 11.00
C ALA A 427 -21.47 -43.47 10.67
N ASN A 428 -21.89 -44.60 11.25
CA ASN A 428 -21.29 -45.92 10.97
C ASN A 428 -21.96 -46.66 9.79
N ARG A 429 -23.07 -46.13 9.25
CA ARG A 429 -23.84 -46.74 8.14
C ARG A 429 -23.84 -45.87 6.88
N ASP A 430 -23.75 -44.55 7.06
CA ASP A 430 -23.85 -43.58 5.98
C ASP A 430 -22.47 -43.12 5.50
N LEU A 431 -22.36 -42.73 4.22
CA LEU A 431 -21.12 -42.20 3.65
C LEU A 431 -20.73 -40.83 4.25
N TYR A 432 -21.73 -40.11 4.76
CA TYR A 432 -21.61 -38.79 5.39
C TYR A 432 -22.52 -38.71 6.63
N PRO A 433 -22.19 -37.88 7.63
CA PRO A 433 -21.02 -37.01 7.72
C PRO A 433 -19.75 -37.80 8.08
N ARG A 434 -18.59 -37.36 7.60
CA ARG A 434 -17.28 -37.91 7.95
C ARG A 434 -16.23 -36.81 8.00
N TYR A 435 -15.03 -37.13 8.48
CA TYR A 435 -13.87 -36.26 8.32
C TYR A 435 -12.70 -37.00 7.67
N THR A 436 -11.82 -36.24 7.02
CA THR A 436 -10.57 -36.74 6.44
C THR A 436 -9.43 -35.83 6.82
N LEU A 437 -8.24 -36.41 7.03
CA LEU A 437 -7.02 -35.65 7.31
C LEU A 437 -6.33 -35.29 5.99
N LYS A 438 -5.92 -34.04 5.84
CA LYS A 438 -5.20 -33.53 4.66
C LYS A 438 -3.71 -33.32 4.94
N GLY A 439 -2.92 -33.45 3.88
CA GLY A 439 -1.48 -33.17 3.91
C GLY A 439 -0.72 -34.07 4.88
N SER A 440 0.35 -33.55 5.48
CA SER A 440 1.20 -34.21 6.48
C SER A 440 0.62 -34.20 7.91
N HIS A 441 -0.70 -34.03 8.07
CA HIS A 441 -1.32 -34.04 9.40
C HIS A 441 -1.10 -35.40 10.12
N PRO A 442 -0.69 -35.42 11.40
CA PRO A 442 -0.54 -36.66 12.16
C PRO A 442 -1.80 -37.52 12.16
N ALA A 443 -1.65 -38.84 12.18
CA ALA A 443 -2.81 -39.74 12.26
C ALA A 443 -3.55 -39.54 13.58
N ILE A 444 -4.89 -39.43 13.51
CA ILE A 444 -5.78 -39.36 14.66
C ILE A 444 -6.72 -40.56 14.62
N SER A 445 -6.69 -41.39 15.66
CA SER A 445 -7.47 -42.63 15.71
C SER A 445 -8.64 -42.59 16.70
N LYS A 446 -8.63 -41.66 17.66
CA LYS A 446 -9.63 -41.58 18.73
C LYS A 446 -10.68 -40.47 18.57
N LEU A 447 -10.60 -39.67 17.51
CA LEU A 447 -11.62 -38.66 17.20
C LEU A 447 -12.77 -39.27 16.38
N ASP A 448 -13.98 -39.30 16.94
CA ASP A 448 -15.21 -39.65 16.20
C ASP A 448 -15.89 -38.39 15.62
N ILE A 449 -16.46 -38.48 14.40
CA ILE A 449 -17.27 -37.43 13.76
C ILE A 449 -18.45 -36.99 14.64
N ARG A 450 -18.95 -37.86 15.52
CA ARG A 450 -19.98 -37.54 16.51
C ARG A 450 -19.54 -36.48 17.51
N HIS A 451 -18.26 -36.41 17.87
CA HIS A 451 -17.74 -35.33 18.72
C HIS A 451 -17.83 -34.00 17.99
N ILE A 452 -17.39 -33.96 16.72
CA ILE A 452 -17.47 -32.77 15.86
C ILE A 452 -18.93 -32.33 15.68
N ALA A 453 -19.83 -33.27 15.41
CA ALA A 453 -21.26 -33.00 15.29
C ALA A 453 -21.85 -32.46 16.61
N GLY A 454 -21.40 -32.98 17.76
CA GLY A 454 -21.73 -32.46 19.09
C GLY A 454 -21.29 -31.01 19.27
N TRP A 455 -20.01 -30.70 19.01
CA TRP A 455 -19.47 -29.35 19.11
C TRP A 455 -20.14 -28.37 18.16
N SER A 456 -20.47 -28.80 16.94
CA SER A 456 -21.20 -27.98 15.97
C SER A 456 -22.51 -27.41 16.53
N ARG A 457 -23.13 -28.10 17.50
CA ARG A 457 -24.40 -27.69 18.12
C ARG A 457 -24.22 -26.98 19.46
N THR A 458 -23.16 -27.30 20.21
CA THR A 458 -23.03 -26.88 21.62
C THR A 458 -21.91 -25.90 21.89
N LEU A 459 -20.94 -25.75 20.98
CA LEU A 459 -19.74 -24.95 21.24
C LEU A 459 -20.06 -23.44 21.28
N ARG A 460 -21.01 -22.94 20.48
CA ARG A 460 -21.42 -21.52 20.45
C ARG A 460 -20.21 -20.57 20.46
N ALA A 461 -19.34 -20.72 19.47
CA ALA A 461 -18.06 -20.03 19.42
C ALA A 461 -18.21 -18.49 19.40
N GLY A 462 -19.25 -17.97 18.75
CA GLY A 462 -19.55 -16.53 18.74
C GLY A 462 -19.79 -15.97 20.14
N GLU A 463 -20.57 -16.68 20.97
CA GLU A 463 -20.83 -16.24 22.35
C GLU A 463 -19.59 -16.29 23.24
N GLN A 464 -18.80 -17.36 23.12
CA GLN A 464 -17.55 -17.49 23.87
C GLN A 464 -16.55 -16.39 23.49
N TYR A 465 -16.49 -16.04 22.19
CA TYR A 465 -15.67 -14.94 21.70
C TYR A 465 -16.13 -13.59 22.27
N ILE A 466 -17.44 -13.28 22.19
CA ILE A 466 -18.00 -12.04 22.76
C ILE A 466 -17.75 -11.97 24.26
N ALA A 467 -17.91 -13.07 24.99
CA ALA A 467 -17.62 -13.12 26.42
C ALA A 467 -16.15 -12.79 26.70
N MET A 468 -15.21 -13.41 25.97
CA MET A 468 -13.78 -13.13 26.08
C MET A 468 -13.45 -11.66 25.77
N LEU A 469 -14.02 -11.08 24.70
CA LEU A 469 -13.81 -9.67 24.38
C LEU A 469 -14.26 -8.76 25.53
N ARG A 470 -15.40 -9.09 26.19
CA ARG A 470 -15.92 -8.32 27.33
C ARG A 470 -15.04 -8.44 28.57
N THR A 471 -14.69 -9.67 28.97
CA THR A 471 -13.97 -9.93 30.23
C THR A 471 -12.50 -9.57 30.17
N THR A 472 -11.87 -9.68 29.00
CA THR A 472 -10.41 -9.55 28.87
C THR A 472 -10.02 -8.23 28.21
N TYR A 473 -10.66 -7.86 27.09
CA TYR A 473 -10.21 -6.73 26.28
C TYR A 473 -10.99 -5.44 26.55
N MET A 474 -12.28 -5.53 26.87
CA MET A 474 -13.11 -4.38 27.22
C MET A 474 -12.94 -3.96 28.68
N ASP A 475 -12.71 -4.92 29.59
CA ASP A 475 -12.46 -4.62 31.00
C ASP A 475 -11.25 -3.68 31.14
N ARG A 476 -11.48 -2.52 31.78
CA ARG A 476 -10.46 -1.50 32.02
C ARG A 476 -9.46 -1.91 33.12
N SER A 477 -9.85 -2.85 33.98
CA SER A 477 -9.02 -3.37 35.07
C SER A 477 -8.12 -4.53 34.62
N HIS A 478 -8.49 -5.24 33.56
CA HIS A 478 -7.70 -6.34 33.03
C HIS A 478 -6.40 -5.81 32.39
N PRO A 479 -5.21 -6.35 32.74
CA PRO A 479 -3.92 -5.87 32.23
C PRO A 479 -3.84 -5.82 30.69
N ASP A 480 -4.35 -6.86 30.02
CA ASP A 480 -4.35 -6.92 28.55
C ASP A 480 -5.27 -5.87 27.93
N GLY A 481 -6.50 -5.72 28.42
CA GLY A 481 -7.44 -4.69 27.96
C GLY A 481 -6.89 -3.29 28.18
N ARG A 482 -6.22 -3.03 29.31
CA ARG A 482 -5.52 -1.76 29.57
C ARG A 482 -4.39 -1.51 28.56
N PHE A 483 -3.53 -2.50 28.34
CA PHE A 483 -2.40 -2.37 27.41
C PHE A 483 -2.86 -2.12 25.96
N LYS A 484 -3.81 -2.92 25.46
CA LYS A 484 -4.33 -2.79 24.09
C LYS A 484 -5.02 -1.45 23.87
N ARG A 485 -5.74 -0.96 24.87
CA ARG A 485 -6.36 0.36 24.84
C ARG A 485 -5.31 1.47 24.75
N LEU A 486 -4.30 1.46 25.63
CA LEU A 486 -3.20 2.40 25.54
C LEU A 486 -2.57 2.36 24.14
N LEU A 487 -2.39 1.17 23.56
CA LEU A 487 -1.72 1.00 22.27
C LEU A 487 -2.53 1.62 21.13
N HIS A 488 -3.83 1.32 21.08
CA HIS A 488 -4.75 1.91 20.13
C HIS A 488 -4.72 3.44 20.19
N LEU A 489 -4.71 4.03 21.39
CA LEU A 489 -4.67 5.48 21.57
C LEU A 489 -3.33 6.08 21.15
N GLY A 490 -2.22 5.45 21.52
CA GLY A 490 -0.89 5.86 21.10
C GLY A 490 -0.77 5.90 19.58
N ILE A 491 -1.25 4.85 18.91
CA ILE A 491 -1.30 4.76 17.46
C ILE A 491 -2.15 5.88 16.88
N LEU A 492 -3.39 6.04 17.35
CA LEU A 492 -4.32 7.03 16.83
C LEU A 492 -3.75 8.45 16.94
N GLN A 493 -3.15 8.79 18.08
CA GLN A 493 -2.50 10.09 18.27
C GLN A 493 -1.34 10.31 17.29
N ARG A 494 -0.46 9.31 17.11
CA ARG A 494 0.65 9.44 16.15
C ARG A 494 0.14 9.56 14.73
N GLN A 495 -0.91 8.82 14.35
CA GLN A 495 -1.55 8.94 13.03
C GLN A 495 -2.14 10.34 12.81
N MET A 496 -2.88 10.88 13.78
CA MET A 496 -3.41 12.24 13.69
C MET A 496 -2.27 13.26 13.50
N ARG A 497 -1.19 13.15 14.28
CA ARG A 497 -0.03 14.06 14.15
C ARG A 497 0.65 13.93 12.78
N THR A 498 0.85 12.71 12.28
CA THR A 498 1.36 12.46 10.93
C THR A 498 0.45 13.11 9.88
N ALA A 499 -0.87 12.91 9.95
CA ALA A 499 -1.84 13.50 9.03
C ALA A 499 -1.82 15.03 9.05
N ILE A 500 -1.68 15.65 10.23
CA ILE A 500 -1.56 17.11 10.38
C ILE A 500 -0.30 17.62 9.68
N TYR A 501 0.87 16.99 9.91
CA TYR A 501 2.11 17.39 9.22
C TYR A 501 2.05 17.15 7.72
N MET A 502 1.46 16.04 7.25
CA MET A 502 1.25 15.80 5.82
C MET A 502 0.36 16.88 5.20
N ALA A 503 -0.69 17.32 5.91
CA ALA A 503 -1.55 18.40 5.45
C ALA A 503 -0.82 19.75 5.43
N LEU A 504 0.08 20.02 6.37
CA LEU A 504 1.00 21.18 6.32
C LEU A 504 1.93 21.10 5.11
N PHE A 505 2.65 19.98 4.93
CA PHE A 505 3.63 19.80 3.86
C PHE A 505 3.01 19.88 2.47
N THR A 506 1.77 19.43 2.32
CA THR A 506 1.01 19.55 1.07
C THR A 506 0.34 20.92 0.87
N GLY A 507 0.56 21.88 1.79
CA GLY A 507 0.04 23.25 1.70
C GLY A 507 -1.44 23.39 2.01
N ARG A 508 -2.07 22.37 2.62
CA ARG A 508 -3.50 22.37 2.97
C ARG A 508 -3.79 22.96 4.35
N LEU A 509 -2.75 23.11 5.19
CA LEU A 509 -2.83 23.76 6.49
C LEU A 509 -1.81 24.88 6.61
N SER A 510 -2.19 25.89 7.37
CA SER A 510 -1.28 26.92 7.87
C SER A 510 -0.62 26.47 9.19
N ASN A 511 0.48 27.10 9.58
CA ASN A 511 1.13 26.81 10.87
C ASN A 511 0.20 27.07 12.07
N SER A 512 -0.69 28.08 12.02
CA SER A 512 -1.64 28.35 13.11
C SER A 512 -2.64 27.21 13.29
N HIS A 513 -3.12 26.61 12.20
CA HIS A 513 -4.04 25.47 12.27
C HIS A 513 -3.33 24.22 12.77
N VAL A 514 -2.07 24.00 12.36
CA VAL A 514 -1.24 22.93 12.89
C VAL A 514 -1.07 23.06 14.40
N THR A 515 -0.72 24.25 14.90
CA THR A 515 -0.58 24.47 16.34
C THR A 515 -1.87 24.15 17.08
N GLU A 516 -3.02 24.59 16.58
CA GLU A 516 -4.30 24.35 17.24
C GLU A 516 -4.74 22.88 17.19
N LEU A 517 -4.56 22.21 16.05
CA LEU A 517 -4.83 20.77 15.91
C LEU A 517 -3.96 19.94 16.86
N MET A 518 -2.66 20.26 16.96
CA MET A 518 -1.75 19.57 17.87
C MET A 518 -2.18 19.74 19.33
N LYS A 519 -2.64 20.94 19.75
CA LYS A 519 -3.20 21.13 21.11
C LYS A 519 -4.39 20.22 21.39
N VAL A 520 -5.31 20.07 20.42
CA VAL A 520 -6.46 19.17 20.58
C VAL A 520 -5.99 17.73 20.74
N VAL A 521 -5.07 17.25 19.90
CA VAL A 521 -4.54 15.89 19.97
C VAL A 521 -3.78 15.64 21.29
N ASP A 522 -2.97 16.61 21.73
CA ASP A 522 -2.15 16.52 22.94
C ASP A 522 -2.97 16.63 24.23
N GLY A 523 -4.17 17.22 24.17
CA GLY A 523 -5.08 17.35 25.31
C GLY A 523 -5.71 16.04 25.77
N TYR A 524 -5.63 14.98 24.97
CA TYR A 524 -6.18 13.67 25.32
C TYR A 524 -5.13 12.78 26.00
N ASP A 525 -5.32 12.56 27.29
CA ASP A 525 -4.49 11.65 28.10
C ASP A 525 -5.32 10.41 28.46
N PRO A 526 -4.83 9.18 28.18
CA PRO A 526 -5.56 7.96 28.50
C PRO A 526 -5.84 7.76 29.99
N ASP A 527 -4.97 8.28 30.88
CA ASP A 527 -5.12 8.17 32.33
C ASP A 527 -5.88 9.37 32.93
N ARG A 528 -6.12 10.42 32.13
CA ARG A 528 -6.80 11.66 32.56
C ARG A 528 -7.83 12.10 31.50
N PRO A 529 -9.04 11.52 31.50
CA PRO A 529 -10.09 11.93 30.58
C PRO A 529 -10.48 13.39 30.83
N LEU A 530 -10.93 14.06 29.77
CA LEU A 530 -11.49 15.40 29.88
C LEU A 530 -12.81 15.36 30.66
N PRO A 531 -13.23 16.48 31.28
CA PRO A 531 -14.52 16.57 31.94
C PRO A 531 -15.65 16.10 31.01
N ALA A 532 -16.53 15.26 31.55
CA ALA A 532 -17.65 14.70 30.81
C ALA A 532 -18.50 15.80 30.16
N ALA A 533 -18.97 15.54 28.94
CA ALA A 533 -19.88 16.45 28.26
C ALA A 533 -21.22 16.53 29.01
N PRO A 534 -21.81 17.72 29.16
CA PRO A 534 -23.15 17.85 29.72
C PRO A 534 -24.16 17.12 28.83
N PRO A 535 -25.19 16.47 29.41
CA PRO A 535 -26.23 15.82 28.61
C PRO A 535 -26.93 16.79 27.67
N GLY A 536 -26.99 16.43 26.38
CA GLY A 536 -27.60 17.26 25.34
C GLY A 536 -26.69 18.37 24.80
N GLU A 537 -25.37 18.32 25.08
CA GLU A 537 -24.39 19.30 24.58
C GLU A 537 -24.47 19.42 23.05
N GLU A 538 -24.73 20.63 22.60
CA GLU A 538 -24.68 21.00 21.19
C GLU A 538 -23.23 21.31 20.79
N PRO A 539 -22.74 20.90 19.61
CA PRO A 539 -21.40 21.23 19.15
C PRO A 539 -21.09 22.72 19.13
N THR A 540 -22.11 23.56 18.87
CA THR A 540 -21.98 25.03 18.89
C THR A 540 -21.84 25.63 20.29
N ALA A 541 -22.19 24.88 21.35
CA ALA A 541 -22.02 25.31 22.73
C ALA A 541 -20.57 25.18 23.21
N VAL A 542 -19.75 24.39 22.52
CA VAL A 542 -18.34 24.19 22.81
C VAL A 542 -17.54 25.38 22.28
N GLN A 543 -17.06 26.25 23.18
CA GLN A 543 -16.37 27.51 22.84
C GLN A 543 -14.83 27.39 22.78
N HIS A 544 -14.32 26.17 22.59
CA HIS A 544 -12.90 25.87 22.50
C HIS A 544 -12.67 24.78 21.45
N SER A 545 -11.44 24.69 20.95
CA SER A 545 -11.07 23.65 19.99
C SER A 545 -11.23 22.26 20.60
N ALA A 546 -11.97 21.38 19.92
CA ALA A 546 -12.30 20.05 20.40
C ALA A 546 -12.48 19.06 19.25
N MET A 547 -12.56 17.77 19.58
CA MET A 547 -12.82 16.71 18.61
C MET A 547 -14.17 16.04 18.86
N PHE A 548 -14.83 15.65 17.78
CA PHE A 548 -16.16 15.06 17.76
C PHE A 548 -16.16 13.75 16.97
N GLU A 549 -17.01 12.81 17.36
CA GLU A 549 -17.29 11.60 16.58
C GLU A 549 -17.97 11.96 15.27
N LEU A 550 -17.50 11.39 14.15
CA LEU A 550 -18.27 11.44 12.92
C LEU A 550 -19.47 10.49 13.03
N ARG A 551 -20.67 11.03 12.84
CA ARG A 551 -21.91 10.25 12.77
C ARG A 551 -22.57 10.40 11.40
N LEU A 552 -23.01 9.28 10.83
CA LEU A 552 -23.84 9.25 9.63
C LEU A 552 -25.20 8.67 9.99
N LYS A 553 -26.27 9.41 9.68
CA LYS A 553 -27.65 9.00 9.97
C LYS A 553 -27.85 8.57 11.44
N GLY A 554 -27.25 9.29 12.40
CA GLY A 554 -27.37 8.99 13.83
C GLY A 554 -26.38 7.93 14.36
N HIS A 555 -25.52 7.36 13.52
CA HIS A 555 -24.64 6.26 13.89
C HIS A 555 -23.17 6.64 13.78
N ALA A 556 -22.41 6.40 14.85
CA ALA A 556 -20.97 6.68 14.90
C ALA A 556 -20.17 5.77 13.96
N LEU A 557 -19.25 6.38 13.24
CA LEU A 557 -18.28 5.69 12.41
C LEU A 557 -16.98 5.44 13.15
N ILE A 558 -16.42 4.26 12.97
CA ILE A 558 -15.22 3.85 13.69
C ILE A 558 -13.97 4.52 13.13
N GLY A 559 -13.18 5.11 14.04
CA GLY A 559 -11.87 5.67 13.73
C GLY A 559 -11.90 6.95 12.91
N THR A 560 -13.08 7.55 12.69
CA THR A 560 -13.24 8.81 11.95
C THR A 560 -13.76 9.91 12.84
N PHE A 561 -13.12 11.07 12.77
CA PHE A 561 -13.36 12.16 13.72
C PHE A 561 -13.43 13.50 13.02
N VAL A 562 -14.10 14.47 13.63
CA VAL A 562 -14.12 15.86 13.17
C VAL A 562 -13.49 16.74 14.23
N PHE A 563 -12.39 17.40 13.87
CA PHE A 563 -11.82 18.49 14.64
C PHE A 563 -12.63 19.75 14.38
N ARG A 564 -13.09 20.43 15.43
CA ARG A 564 -13.68 21.76 15.37
C ARG A 564 -12.76 22.71 16.10
N LEU A 565 -12.15 23.63 15.36
CA LEU A 565 -11.09 24.52 15.82
C LEU A 565 -11.61 25.94 15.99
N HIS A 566 -11.23 26.61 17.07
CA HIS A 566 -11.51 28.02 17.32
C HIS A 566 -10.22 28.83 17.11
N ILE A 567 -10.08 29.45 15.93
CA ILE A 567 -8.84 30.16 15.53
C ILE A 567 -9.19 31.58 15.13
N GLY A 568 -8.65 32.58 15.85
CA GLY A 568 -8.85 33.99 15.52
C GLY A 568 -10.32 34.44 15.51
N GLY A 569 -11.19 33.82 16.33
CA GLY A 569 -12.63 34.09 16.36
C GLY A 569 -13.45 33.38 15.27
N LEU A 570 -12.80 32.63 14.38
CA LEU A 570 -13.45 31.79 13.37
C LEU A 570 -13.52 30.33 13.85
N VAL A 571 -14.55 29.62 13.39
CA VAL A 571 -14.69 28.18 13.59
C VAL A 571 -14.36 27.48 12.28
N GLU A 572 -13.39 26.58 12.32
CA GLU A 572 -13.04 25.72 11.19
C GLU A 572 -13.15 24.25 11.55
N GLU A 573 -13.60 23.44 10.60
CA GLU A 573 -13.85 22.01 10.82
C GLU A 573 -13.04 21.15 9.85
N TYR A 574 -12.34 20.16 10.41
CA TYR A 574 -11.52 19.21 9.68
C TYR A 574 -11.94 17.79 9.98
N LEU A 575 -12.22 17.04 8.92
CA LEU A 575 -12.50 15.62 8.96
C LEU A 575 -11.20 14.81 8.91
N PHE A 576 -11.01 13.96 9.91
CA PHE A 576 -9.95 12.96 9.98
C PHE A 576 -10.50 11.58 9.58
N THR A 577 -9.90 11.01 8.54
CA THR A 577 -10.19 9.66 8.00
C THR A 577 -8.88 8.91 7.81
N PRO A 578 -8.41 8.17 8.83
CA PRO A 578 -7.15 7.44 8.74
C PRO A 578 -7.23 6.39 7.62
N ASN A 579 -6.14 6.25 6.85
CA ASN A 579 -6.03 5.31 5.75
C ASN A 579 -7.12 5.45 4.66
N ALA A 580 -7.57 6.67 4.38
CA ALA A 580 -8.55 6.90 3.31
C ALA A 580 -8.00 6.52 1.93
N PRO A 581 -8.85 5.97 1.03
CA PRO A 581 -8.42 5.47 -0.29
C PRO A 581 -7.89 6.58 -1.21
N ASP A 582 -8.26 7.83 -0.94
CA ASP A 582 -7.77 9.02 -1.64
C ASP A 582 -6.40 9.51 -1.12
N GLY A 583 -5.84 8.86 -0.11
CA GLY A 583 -4.59 9.26 0.51
C GLY A 583 -4.65 10.59 1.27
N ARG A 584 -5.85 11.05 1.67
CA ARG A 584 -6.00 12.28 2.45
C ARG A 584 -6.58 11.97 3.82
N GLU A 585 -5.71 11.82 4.81
CA GLU A 585 -6.21 11.52 6.16
C GLU A 585 -6.87 12.71 6.87
N LEU A 586 -6.50 13.95 6.51
CA LEU A 586 -7.09 15.16 7.05
C LEU A 586 -7.56 16.06 5.91
N ARG A 587 -8.83 16.48 5.96
CA ARG A 587 -9.45 17.36 4.96
C ARG A 587 -10.51 18.28 5.58
N PRO A 588 -10.85 19.42 4.96
CA PRO A 588 -11.96 20.25 5.43
C PRO A 588 -13.27 19.43 5.53
N PHE A 589 -14.04 19.59 6.60
CA PHE A 589 -15.27 18.80 6.79
C PHE A 589 -16.31 19.08 5.70
N LYS A 590 -16.36 20.32 5.20
CA LYS A 590 -17.20 20.72 4.04
C LYS A 590 -16.93 19.93 2.76
N ASP A 591 -15.75 19.28 2.65
CA ASP A 591 -15.40 18.45 1.49
C ASP A 591 -16.02 17.04 1.57
N PHE A 592 -16.76 16.68 2.62
CA PHE A 592 -17.30 15.32 2.81
C PHE A 592 -18.07 14.81 1.58
N VAL A 593 -19.05 15.59 1.09
CA VAL A 593 -19.90 15.19 -0.03
C VAL A 593 -19.09 15.02 -1.32
N SER A 594 -18.16 15.94 -1.60
CA SER A 594 -17.32 15.84 -2.79
C SER A 594 -16.36 14.66 -2.69
N ALA A 595 -15.82 14.36 -1.51
CA ALA A 595 -14.94 13.23 -1.29
C ALA A 595 -15.67 11.87 -1.45
N VAL A 596 -16.90 11.73 -0.95
CA VAL A 596 -17.72 10.54 -1.23
C VAL A 596 -18.01 10.43 -2.72
N LYS A 597 -18.45 11.52 -3.34
CA LYS A 597 -18.78 11.52 -4.77
C LYS A 597 -17.60 11.15 -5.64
N THR A 598 -16.45 11.83 -5.52
CA THR A 598 -15.40 11.81 -6.54
C THR A 598 -14.11 11.13 -6.11
N ARG A 599 -13.99 10.69 -4.85
CA ARG A 599 -12.71 10.19 -4.31
C ARG A 599 -12.81 8.82 -3.64
N GLY A 600 -13.92 8.10 -3.84
CA GLY A 600 -14.06 6.71 -3.39
C GLY A 600 -14.21 6.52 -1.88
N LEU A 601 -14.61 7.57 -1.14
CA LEU A 601 -14.82 7.47 0.32
C LEU A 601 -16.09 6.71 0.71
N GLY A 602 -16.97 6.38 -0.24
CA GLY A 602 -18.21 5.66 0.05
C GLY A 602 -17.98 4.30 0.70
N ASP A 603 -17.25 3.41 0.02
CA ASP A 603 -16.86 2.09 0.54
C ASP A 603 -16.06 2.20 1.84
N TYR A 604 -15.24 3.24 1.96
CA TYR A 604 -14.43 3.51 3.14
C TYR A 604 -15.29 3.75 4.40
N PHE A 605 -16.36 4.52 4.28
CA PHE A 605 -17.31 4.76 5.38
C PHE A 605 -18.21 3.56 5.63
N TYR A 606 -18.65 2.88 4.56
CA TYR A 606 -19.41 1.63 4.67
C TYR A 606 -18.66 0.58 5.51
N ALA A 607 -17.37 0.33 5.21
CA ALA A 607 -16.57 -0.65 5.93
C ALA A 607 -16.36 -0.33 7.43
N ARG A 608 -16.43 0.96 7.80
CA ARG A 608 -16.30 1.43 9.19
C ARG A 608 -17.63 1.47 9.95
N THR A 609 -18.70 1.06 9.29
CA THR A 609 -20.04 0.98 9.87
C THR A 609 -20.27 -0.41 10.48
N PRO A 610 -20.82 -0.51 11.71
CA PRO A 610 -21.27 -1.79 12.27
C PRO A 610 -22.27 -2.49 11.34
N ALA A 611 -22.19 -3.83 11.22
CA ALA A 611 -23.01 -4.62 10.28
C ALA A 611 -24.51 -4.26 10.32
N VAL A 612 -25.06 -4.11 11.51
CA VAL A 612 -26.48 -3.78 11.75
C VAL A 612 -26.95 -2.46 11.09
N TYR A 613 -26.03 -1.53 10.80
CA TYR A 613 -26.33 -0.23 10.19
C TYR A 613 -25.82 -0.10 8.74
N GLN A 614 -25.13 -1.12 8.22
CA GLN A 614 -24.51 -1.08 6.89
C GLN A 614 -25.53 -0.84 5.78
N ARG A 615 -26.72 -1.44 5.84
CA ARG A 615 -27.77 -1.21 4.84
C ARG A 615 -28.20 0.26 4.77
N LEU A 616 -28.37 0.91 5.92
CA LEU A 616 -28.79 2.31 6.02
C LEU A 616 -27.70 3.24 5.49
N ILE A 617 -26.47 3.07 5.96
CA ILE A 617 -25.33 3.92 5.56
C ILE A 617 -24.93 3.66 4.11
N GLY A 618 -24.97 2.40 3.66
CA GLY A 618 -24.79 2.02 2.26
C GLY A 618 -25.77 2.75 1.35
N THR A 619 -27.07 2.76 1.70
CA THR A 619 -28.08 3.51 0.93
C THR A 619 -27.76 5.02 0.87
N TYR A 620 -27.37 5.63 1.99
CA TYR A 620 -27.00 7.05 2.04
C TYR A 620 -25.78 7.36 1.15
N VAL A 621 -24.74 6.54 1.23
CA VAL A 621 -23.52 6.66 0.43
C VAL A 621 -23.82 6.45 -1.05
N THR A 622 -24.55 5.40 -1.42
CA THR A 622 -24.95 5.14 -2.80
C THR A 622 -25.77 6.29 -3.38
N ASN A 623 -26.67 6.88 -2.58
CA ASN A 623 -27.41 8.07 -3.01
C ASN A 623 -26.49 9.26 -3.26
N LEU A 624 -25.49 9.51 -2.41
CA LEU A 624 -24.48 10.54 -2.67
C LEU A 624 -23.72 10.26 -3.96
N GLU A 625 -23.32 9.02 -4.22
CA GLU A 625 -22.53 8.67 -5.41
C GLU A 625 -23.34 8.75 -6.71
N GLN A 626 -24.59 8.27 -6.71
CA GLN A 626 -25.37 8.05 -7.94
C GLN A 626 -26.33 9.19 -8.27
N LEU A 627 -26.87 9.90 -7.27
CA LEU A 627 -27.88 10.94 -7.50
C LEU A 627 -27.21 12.31 -7.63
N THR A 628 -27.28 12.90 -8.82
CA THR A 628 -26.68 14.21 -9.12
C THR A 628 -27.11 15.29 -8.13
N ASN A 629 -28.40 15.30 -7.75
CA ASN A 629 -29.02 16.30 -6.89
C ASN A 629 -29.01 15.94 -5.39
N PHE A 630 -28.47 14.77 -5.01
CA PHE A 630 -28.35 14.41 -3.59
C PHE A 630 -27.03 14.95 -3.04
N ALA A 631 -27.10 15.87 -2.08
CA ALA A 631 -25.94 16.56 -1.50
C ALA A 631 -26.09 16.77 0.01
N GLU A 632 -26.84 15.89 0.68
CA GLU A 632 -27.06 15.94 2.12
C GLU A 632 -25.74 15.67 2.85
N ALA A 633 -25.06 16.73 3.30
CA ALA A 633 -23.84 16.63 4.09
C ALA A 633 -24.16 16.25 5.54
N PRO A 634 -23.31 15.45 6.21
CA PRO A 634 -23.45 15.21 7.64
C PRO A 634 -23.16 16.49 8.42
N VAL A 635 -23.81 16.62 9.58
CA VAL A 635 -23.56 17.68 10.55
C VAL A 635 -23.07 17.08 11.86
N LEU A 636 -22.35 17.86 12.66
CA LEU A 636 -22.01 17.43 14.01
C LEU A 636 -23.29 17.29 14.84
N GLU A 637 -23.48 16.11 15.43
CA GLU A 637 -24.67 15.80 16.21
C GLU A 637 -24.49 16.17 17.68
N ARG A 638 -25.60 16.32 18.41
CA ARG A 638 -25.59 16.47 19.87
C ARG A 638 -24.87 15.29 20.53
N ASN A 639 -24.17 15.56 21.63
CA ASN A 639 -23.44 14.55 22.41
C ASN A 639 -22.38 13.77 21.59
N SER A 640 -21.81 14.38 20.55
CA SER A 640 -20.74 13.76 19.75
C SER A 640 -19.33 14.18 20.20
N ARG A 641 -19.19 15.12 21.15
CA ARG A 641 -17.86 15.56 21.63
C ARG A 641 -17.13 14.41 22.32
N ILE A 642 -15.89 14.20 21.93
CA ILE A 642 -15.03 13.19 22.52
C ILE A 642 -14.37 13.80 23.75
N THR A 643 -14.67 13.21 24.91
CA THR A 643 -14.08 13.59 26.21
C THR A 643 -13.18 12.50 26.77
N ASP A 644 -13.43 11.24 26.40
CA ASP A 644 -12.63 10.08 26.81
C ASP A 644 -12.18 9.31 25.55
N PHE A 645 -10.88 9.39 25.24
CA PHE A 645 -10.31 8.67 24.10
C PHE A 645 -10.45 7.15 24.24
N ASN A 646 -10.49 6.64 25.48
CA ASN A 646 -10.69 5.22 25.73
C ASN A 646 -12.01 4.69 25.12
N SER A 647 -13.01 5.57 24.97
CA SER A 647 -14.28 5.22 24.32
C SER A 647 -14.13 4.87 22.83
N CYS A 648 -13.11 5.40 22.14
CA CYS A 648 -12.81 5.09 20.74
C CYS A 648 -12.42 3.61 20.57
N TYR A 649 -11.56 3.11 21.45
CA TYR A 649 -11.19 1.69 21.51
C TYR A 649 -12.40 0.83 21.88
N ASP A 650 -13.19 1.25 22.87
CA ASP A 650 -14.40 0.52 23.27
C ASP A 650 -15.40 0.44 22.10
N SER A 651 -15.44 1.45 21.22
CA SER A 651 -16.26 1.45 20.00
C SER A 651 -15.78 0.42 18.96
N VAL A 652 -14.46 0.22 18.80
CA VAL A 652 -13.90 -0.85 17.95
C VAL A 652 -14.40 -2.22 18.44
N LEU A 653 -14.25 -2.50 19.74
CA LEU A 653 -14.71 -3.76 20.32
C LEU A 653 -16.23 -3.94 20.20
N ARG A 654 -17.01 -2.86 20.39
CA ARG A 654 -18.48 -2.90 20.21
C ARG A 654 -18.88 -3.25 18.79
N LYS A 655 -18.19 -2.73 17.77
CA LYS A 655 -18.43 -3.15 16.38
C LYS A 655 -18.04 -4.60 16.16
N VAL A 656 -16.86 -5.04 16.61
CA VAL A 656 -16.45 -6.45 16.43
C VAL A 656 -17.48 -7.40 17.08
N MET A 657 -17.95 -7.09 18.30
CA MET A 657 -19.00 -7.88 18.94
C MET A 657 -20.31 -7.85 18.15
N SER A 658 -20.74 -6.67 17.68
CA SER A 658 -21.97 -6.53 16.88
C SER A 658 -21.87 -7.26 15.55
N ASP A 659 -20.71 -7.22 14.90
CA ASP A 659 -20.49 -7.91 13.63
C ASP A 659 -20.51 -9.41 13.86
N VAL A 660 -19.85 -9.94 14.90
CA VAL A 660 -19.91 -11.39 15.21
C VAL A 660 -21.32 -11.84 15.57
N ASP A 661 -22.07 -11.03 16.34
CA ASP A 661 -23.46 -11.32 16.70
C ASP A 661 -24.36 -11.39 15.45
N GLU A 662 -24.22 -10.45 14.51
CA GLU A 662 -24.93 -10.45 13.23
C GLU A 662 -24.43 -11.57 12.29
N ALA A 663 -23.12 -11.89 12.31
CA ALA A 663 -22.49 -12.91 11.46
C ALA A 663 -23.10 -14.28 11.64
N THR A 664 -23.53 -14.63 12.87
CA THR A 664 -24.23 -15.87 13.16
C THR A 664 -25.49 -16.07 12.31
N GLN A 665 -25.95 -15.03 11.59
CA GLN A 665 -27.06 -15.06 10.65
C GLN A 665 -26.64 -14.97 9.15
N SER A 666 -25.46 -14.41 8.80
CA SER A 666 -24.91 -14.46 7.42
C SER A 666 -23.37 -14.22 7.38
N LEU A 667 -22.61 -15.24 7.01
CA LEU A 667 -21.20 -15.38 7.42
C LEU A 667 -20.13 -15.11 6.33
N GLU A 668 -20.51 -14.87 5.07
CA GLU A 668 -19.54 -14.63 3.98
C GLU A 668 -18.91 -13.21 4.01
N GLU A 669 -19.57 -12.21 4.61
CA GLU A 669 -19.14 -10.80 4.51
C GLU A 669 -18.17 -10.36 5.62
N ILE A 670 -18.07 -11.12 6.72
CA ILE A 670 -17.44 -10.68 7.99
C ILE A 670 -16.00 -11.18 8.14
N ILE A 671 -15.68 -12.32 7.53
CA ILE A 671 -14.33 -12.90 7.48
C ILE A 671 -13.34 -11.94 6.76
N THR A 672 -13.85 -11.11 5.86
CA THR A 672 -13.05 -10.17 5.07
C THR A 672 -12.71 -8.88 5.83
N GLY A 673 -13.55 -8.47 6.80
CA GLY A 673 -13.50 -7.16 7.46
C GLY A 673 -12.44 -7.02 8.55
N ILE A 674 -12.10 -8.10 9.27
CA ILE A 674 -11.06 -8.09 10.33
C ILE A 674 -9.66 -8.27 9.72
N VAL A 675 -9.56 -8.94 8.57
CA VAL A 675 -8.29 -9.21 7.86
C VAL A 675 -7.85 -8.03 6.98
N PHE A 676 -8.72 -7.04 6.73
CA PHE A 676 -8.34 -5.82 6.01
C PHE A 676 -7.30 -4.99 6.79
N GLU A 677 -7.31 -5.06 8.13
CA GLU A 677 -6.31 -4.38 8.95
C GLU A 677 -4.91 -4.99 8.79
N THR A 678 -4.74 -6.30 8.63
CA THR A 678 -3.40 -6.90 8.49
C THR A 678 -2.69 -6.48 7.20
N VAL A 679 -3.40 -6.43 6.07
CA VAL A 679 -2.87 -5.93 4.79
C VAL A 679 -2.60 -4.42 4.87
N LEU A 680 -3.51 -3.66 5.49
CA LEU A 680 -3.37 -2.22 5.67
C LEU A 680 -2.23 -1.87 6.64
N ILE A 681 -2.02 -2.65 7.70
CA ILE A 681 -0.92 -2.50 8.66
C ILE A 681 0.39 -2.88 7.99
N ALA A 682 0.47 -4.00 7.28
CA ALA A 682 1.66 -4.39 6.52
C ALA A 682 2.06 -3.34 5.48
N ALA A 683 1.08 -2.73 4.81
CA ALA A 683 1.34 -1.73 3.80
C ALA A 683 1.54 -0.30 4.34
N THR A 684 0.93 0.03 5.48
CA THR A 684 1.32 1.21 6.29
C THR A 684 2.80 1.09 6.65
N LEU A 685 3.26 -0.12 7.01
CA LEU A 685 4.64 -0.35 7.41
C LEU A 685 5.62 -0.33 6.21
N ALA A 686 5.20 -0.83 5.04
CA ALA A 686 5.95 -0.66 3.79
C ALA A 686 6.08 0.82 3.38
N SER A 687 5.01 1.60 3.53
CA SER A 687 4.99 3.04 3.28
C SER A 687 5.89 3.84 4.24
N VAL A 688 6.29 3.26 5.37
CA VAL A 688 7.09 3.92 6.41
C VAL A 688 8.60 3.64 6.25
N ILE A 689 9.02 2.77 5.32
CA ILE A 689 10.45 2.59 4.97
C ILE A 689 10.97 3.78 4.17
N TYR A 690 10.11 4.55 3.50
CA TYR A 690 10.45 5.86 2.98
C TYR A 690 9.21 6.72 3.15
N PRO A 691 8.99 7.41 4.30
CA PRO A 691 7.72 8.09 4.56
C PRO A 691 7.41 9.02 3.37
N PRO A 692 6.42 8.72 2.51
CA PRO A 692 6.11 9.59 1.39
C PRO A 692 5.51 10.84 2.00
N VAL A 693 6.10 11.98 1.70
CA VAL A 693 5.76 13.24 2.35
C VAL A 693 4.61 13.95 1.62
N GLY A 694 4.36 13.60 0.36
CA GLY A 694 3.19 14.07 -0.39
C GLY A 694 2.23 12.97 -0.83
N ILE A 695 1.28 13.36 -1.69
CA ILE A 695 -0.03 12.71 -1.97
C ILE A 695 -0.04 11.24 -1.52
N ALA A 696 -0.70 10.94 -0.38
CA ALA A 696 -0.66 9.60 0.23
C ALA A 696 -1.35 8.51 -0.61
N VAL A 697 -1.84 8.87 -1.80
CA VAL A 697 -2.08 7.95 -2.92
C VAL A 697 -0.85 7.07 -3.14
N GLY A 698 0.39 7.55 -2.91
CA GLY A 698 1.59 6.71 -2.93
C GLY A 698 1.53 5.54 -1.93
N ALA A 699 1.09 5.74 -0.69
CA ALA A 699 1.00 4.69 0.32
C ALA A 699 -0.16 3.70 0.06
N ALA A 700 -1.35 4.21 -0.30
CA ALA A 700 -2.51 3.38 -0.63
C ALA A 700 -2.34 2.63 -1.97
N LEU A 701 -1.63 3.23 -2.95
CA LEU A 701 -1.26 2.55 -4.20
C LEU A 701 -0.09 1.60 -3.98
N LEU A 702 0.96 1.94 -3.20
CA LEU A 702 1.97 0.97 -2.78
C LEU A 702 1.31 -0.24 -2.11
N THR A 703 0.34 -0.02 -1.20
CA THR A 703 -0.46 -1.08 -0.57
C THR A 703 -1.18 -1.96 -1.58
N LYS A 704 -1.76 -1.35 -2.63
CA LYS A 704 -2.53 -2.04 -3.65
C LYS A 704 -1.64 -2.76 -4.67
N GLU A 705 -0.54 -2.15 -5.09
CA GLU A 705 0.52 -2.74 -5.94
C GLU A 705 1.20 -3.92 -5.23
N MET A 706 1.35 -3.84 -3.91
CA MET A 706 1.86 -4.93 -3.07
C MET A 706 0.89 -6.12 -2.95
N VAL A 707 -0.41 -5.91 -3.18
CA VAL A 707 -1.41 -6.98 -3.23
C VAL A 707 -1.57 -7.51 -4.66
N GLN A 708 -1.45 -6.66 -5.68
CA GLN A 708 -1.64 -7.02 -7.09
C GLN A 708 -0.39 -7.61 -7.76
N GLY A 709 0.81 -7.38 -7.21
CA GLY A 709 2.02 -8.06 -7.67
C GLY A 709 1.96 -9.59 -7.52
N ALA A 710 1.07 -10.10 -6.66
CA ALA A 710 0.71 -11.52 -6.51
C ALA A 710 0.26 -12.18 -7.83
N GLU A 711 -0.51 -11.46 -8.63
CA GLU A 711 -1.07 -11.96 -9.89
C GLU A 711 -0.11 -11.80 -11.08
N ALA A 712 0.74 -10.77 -11.08
CA ALA A 712 1.70 -10.52 -12.18
C ALA A 712 2.73 -11.64 -12.35
N TYR A 713 3.13 -12.30 -11.24
CA TYR A 713 4.03 -13.45 -11.27
C TYR A 713 3.45 -14.67 -11.99
N SER A 714 2.12 -14.83 -11.98
CA SER A 714 1.44 -15.96 -12.62
C SER A 714 1.42 -15.89 -14.15
N LEU A 715 1.64 -14.69 -14.72
CA LEU A 715 1.56 -14.42 -16.16
C LEU A 715 2.93 -14.37 -16.86
N GLY A 716 4.03 -14.70 -16.16
CA GLY A 716 5.35 -14.87 -16.76
C GLY A 716 6.09 -13.57 -17.14
N ASP A 717 5.51 -12.41 -16.84
CA ASP A 717 6.11 -11.11 -17.11
C ASP A 717 6.98 -10.64 -15.93
N ARG A 718 8.23 -11.13 -15.92
CA ARG A 718 9.19 -10.97 -14.81
C ARG A 718 9.91 -9.61 -14.79
N ALA A 719 9.66 -8.72 -15.76
CA ALA A 719 10.23 -7.37 -15.76
C ALA A 719 9.44 -6.39 -14.86
N THR A 720 8.21 -6.78 -14.46
CA THR A 720 7.26 -5.92 -13.73
C THR A 720 7.08 -6.36 -12.26
N ALA A 721 8.15 -6.83 -11.60
CA ALA A 721 8.09 -7.39 -10.24
C ALA A 721 8.54 -6.41 -9.12
N LEU A 722 8.49 -5.11 -9.36
CA LEU A 722 9.00 -4.08 -8.44
C LEU A 722 7.83 -3.34 -7.77
N MET A 723 7.61 -3.39 -6.46
CA MET A 723 8.64 -3.43 -5.43
C MET A 723 8.29 -4.38 -4.28
N HIS A 724 8.91 -5.55 -4.33
CA HIS A 724 9.43 -6.34 -3.22
C HIS A 724 8.50 -6.96 -2.18
N PHE A 725 7.21 -6.60 -2.03
CA PHE A 725 6.35 -7.22 -1.01
C PHE A 725 5.48 -8.36 -1.55
N ALA A 726 4.79 -8.13 -2.67
CA ALA A 726 4.01 -9.17 -3.34
C ALA A 726 4.95 -10.26 -3.89
N SER A 727 5.97 -9.83 -4.66
CA SER A 727 7.03 -10.69 -5.17
C SER A 727 7.70 -11.47 -4.05
N ALA A 728 7.85 -10.88 -2.86
CA ALA A 728 8.38 -11.57 -1.70
C ALA A 728 7.51 -12.69 -1.14
N LEU A 729 6.19 -12.46 -1.04
CA LEU A 729 5.20 -13.46 -0.62
C LEU A 729 4.99 -14.54 -1.68
N ILE A 730 5.17 -14.21 -2.97
CA ILE A 730 5.09 -15.17 -4.08
C ILE A 730 6.37 -15.98 -4.24
N GLU A 731 7.54 -15.38 -4.05
CA GLU A 731 8.83 -16.08 -4.05
C GLU A 731 8.88 -17.14 -2.94
N LEU A 732 8.19 -16.90 -1.81
CA LEU A 732 7.93 -17.95 -0.81
C LEU A 732 7.20 -19.15 -1.45
N ALA A 733 6.21 -18.94 -2.32
CA ALA A 733 5.56 -20.05 -3.04
C ALA A 733 6.50 -20.76 -4.03
N ALA A 734 7.51 -20.06 -4.57
CA ALA A 734 8.48 -20.61 -5.51
C ALA A 734 9.50 -21.55 -4.86
N LEU A 735 9.73 -21.44 -3.54
CA LEU A 735 10.54 -22.39 -2.75
C LEU A 735 10.04 -23.85 -2.84
N GLY A 736 8.76 -24.03 -3.19
CA GLY A 736 8.17 -25.34 -3.42
C GLY A 736 8.44 -25.97 -4.79
N LYS A 737 8.77 -25.18 -5.81
CA LYS A 737 9.01 -25.68 -7.18
C LYS A 737 10.52 -25.79 -7.41
N GLY A 738 11.05 -27.01 -7.37
CA GLY A 738 12.49 -27.34 -7.39
C GLY A 738 13.27 -26.99 -8.65
N ALA A 739 13.25 -25.73 -9.09
CA ALA A 739 14.14 -25.20 -10.11
C ALA A 739 14.68 -23.83 -9.69
N HIS A 740 16.01 -23.78 -9.54
CA HIS A 740 16.90 -22.64 -9.30
C HIS A 740 17.34 -22.36 -7.86
N THR A 741 18.65 -22.17 -7.75
CA THR A 741 19.45 -21.84 -6.57
C THR A 741 18.87 -20.67 -5.78
N LEU A 742 18.55 -20.95 -4.52
CA LEU A 742 18.04 -20.06 -3.47
C LEU A 742 18.74 -18.70 -3.46
N THR A 743 18.00 -17.62 -3.74
CA THR A 743 18.39 -16.27 -3.33
C THR A 743 17.95 -16.09 -1.87
N LYS A 744 18.87 -15.64 -1.01
CA LYS A 744 18.58 -15.31 0.40
C LYS A 744 17.40 -14.33 0.47
N ALA A 745 16.45 -14.58 1.38
CA ALA A 745 15.33 -13.67 1.61
C ALA A 745 15.80 -12.22 1.74
N THR A 746 15.12 -11.32 1.03
CA THR A 746 15.35 -9.88 1.01
C THR A 746 15.15 -9.26 2.40
N LYS A 747 15.75 -8.09 2.64
CA LYS A 747 15.57 -7.35 3.91
C LYS A 747 14.09 -7.05 4.21
N LEU A 748 13.28 -6.80 3.18
CA LEU A 748 11.85 -6.53 3.32
C LEU A 748 11.07 -7.80 3.76
N GLN A 749 11.36 -8.96 3.16
CA GLN A 749 10.80 -10.26 3.57
C GLN A 749 11.05 -10.54 5.04
N LYS A 750 12.32 -10.40 5.46
CA LYS A 750 12.72 -10.69 6.84
C LYS A 750 12.03 -9.76 7.84
N ASN A 751 11.97 -8.46 7.54
CA ASN A 751 11.26 -7.50 8.40
C ASN A 751 9.75 -7.80 8.49
N LEU A 752 9.13 -8.25 7.39
CA LEU A 752 7.70 -8.61 7.37
C LEU A 752 7.43 -9.89 8.17
N ILE A 753 8.22 -10.93 7.94
CA ILE A 753 8.11 -12.22 8.66
C ILE A 753 8.29 -11.99 10.16
N ASP A 754 9.35 -11.29 10.56
CA ASP A 754 9.61 -10.93 11.97
C ASP A 754 8.47 -10.08 12.56
N MET A 755 7.82 -9.24 11.76
CA MET A 755 6.72 -8.39 12.20
C MET A 755 5.42 -9.15 12.39
N LEU A 756 5.04 -10.02 11.45
CA LEU A 756 3.85 -10.86 11.56
C LEU A 756 4.01 -11.88 12.71
N GLY A 757 5.25 -12.27 13.00
CA GLY A 757 5.64 -12.93 14.24
C GLY A 757 5.22 -14.39 14.37
N ASP A 758 4.30 -14.87 13.53
CA ASP A 758 3.85 -16.25 13.53
C ASP A 758 3.46 -16.76 12.13
N ILE A 759 3.67 -18.05 11.92
CA ILE A 759 3.47 -18.72 10.63
C ILE A 759 1.99 -18.77 10.20
N TYR A 760 1.06 -18.83 11.15
CA TYR A 760 -0.37 -18.87 10.85
C TYR A 760 -0.87 -17.55 10.27
N SER A 761 -0.42 -16.42 10.85
CA SER A 761 -0.69 -15.07 10.31
C SER A 761 -0.18 -14.95 8.87
N ILE A 762 1.02 -15.46 8.62
CA ILE A 762 1.67 -15.41 7.30
C ILE A 762 0.91 -16.27 6.30
N ASP A 763 0.49 -17.48 6.70
CA ASP A 763 -0.27 -18.41 5.86
C ASP A 763 -1.66 -17.88 5.48
N LYS A 764 -2.42 -17.31 6.43
CA LYS A 764 -3.72 -16.69 6.14
C LYS A 764 -3.59 -15.45 5.27
N LEU A 765 -2.56 -14.63 5.51
CA LEU A 765 -2.27 -13.47 4.66
C LEU A 765 -1.93 -13.91 3.23
N TYR A 766 -1.09 -14.94 3.09
CA TYR A 766 -0.74 -15.53 1.81
C TYR A 766 -1.96 -16.10 1.09
N ALA A 767 -2.80 -16.88 1.77
CA ALA A 767 -3.96 -17.51 1.16
C ALA A 767 -4.94 -16.46 0.60
N LYS A 768 -5.15 -15.38 1.36
CA LYS A 768 -5.99 -14.25 0.95
C LYS A 768 -5.37 -13.45 -0.20
N ALA A 769 -4.05 -13.27 -0.21
CA ALA A 769 -3.36 -12.49 -1.24
C ALA A 769 -3.19 -13.24 -2.56
N SER A 770 -2.96 -14.56 -2.50
CA SER A 770 -2.70 -15.40 -3.68
C SER A 770 -3.95 -16.09 -4.23
N GLY A 771 -5.04 -16.14 -3.47
CA GLY A 771 -6.21 -16.96 -3.78
C GLY A 771 -5.95 -18.47 -3.65
N LEU A 772 -4.75 -18.88 -3.20
CA LEU A 772 -4.40 -20.27 -2.93
C LEU A 772 -4.80 -20.64 -1.49
N PRO A 773 -5.06 -21.93 -1.20
CA PRO A 773 -5.55 -22.33 0.11
C PRO A 773 -4.52 -22.19 1.24
N GLN A 774 -3.23 -22.38 0.97
CA GLN A 774 -2.14 -22.33 1.96
C GLN A 774 -0.75 -22.25 1.29
N ILE A 775 0.27 -21.89 2.08
CA ILE A 775 1.70 -21.87 1.73
C ILE A 775 2.22 -23.30 1.52
N HIS A 776 3.23 -23.45 0.65
CA HIS A 776 3.90 -24.73 0.39
C HIS A 776 4.80 -25.16 1.57
N GLU A 777 4.88 -26.47 1.85
CA GLU A 777 5.56 -27.04 3.04
C GLU A 777 7.04 -26.63 3.19
N ARG A 778 7.82 -26.59 2.10
CA ARG A 778 9.21 -26.07 2.12
C ARG A 778 9.32 -24.60 2.50
N ALA A 779 8.39 -23.78 2.04
CA ALA A 779 8.39 -22.35 2.35
C ALA A 779 8.01 -22.12 3.81
N TRP A 780 7.13 -22.96 4.35
CA TRP A 780 6.79 -22.97 5.76
C TRP A 780 8.01 -23.25 6.64
N GLU A 781 8.86 -24.23 6.28
CA GLU A 781 10.10 -24.55 7.02
C GLU A 781 11.10 -23.38 7.01
N GLU A 782 11.32 -22.74 5.85
CA GLU A 782 12.22 -21.60 5.75
C GLU A 782 11.73 -20.37 6.54
N ILE A 783 10.41 -20.10 6.52
CA ILE A 783 9.84 -19.01 7.33
C ILE A 783 10.03 -19.30 8.82
N GLN A 784 9.87 -20.56 9.25
CA GLN A 784 10.12 -20.95 10.63
C GLN A 784 11.57 -20.76 11.04
N GLU A 785 12.52 -21.14 10.18
CA GLU A 785 13.95 -20.92 10.43
C GLU A 785 14.26 -19.42 10.56
N MET A 786 13.66 -18.57 9.71
CA MET A 786 13.82 -17.11 9.79
C MET A 786 13.21 -16.52 11.07
N LEU A 787 12.04 -16.99 11.50
CA LEU A 787 11.42 -16.60 12.77
C LEU A 787 12.26 -17.05 13.98
N ALA A 788 13.04 -18.12 13.83
CA ALA A 788 13.94 -18.62 14.87
C ALA A 788 15.30 -17.89 14.93
N ASP A 789 15.68 -17.13 13.89
CA ASP A 789 16.92 -16.34 13.84
C ASP A 789 16.68 -14.86 14.22
N PRO A 790 17.01 -14.44 15.46
CA PRO A 790 16.76 -13.09 15.96
C PRO A 790 17.65 -12.00 15.33
N ASP A 791 18.71 -12.35 14.59
CA ASP A 791 19.63 -11.41 13.94
C ASP A 791 19.29 -11.16 12.46
N SER A 792 18.28 -11.84 11.94
CA SER A 792 17.88 -11.79 10.54
C SER A 792 17.18 -10.48 10.13
N ALA A 793 16.52 -9.79 11.08
CA ALA A 793 15.74 -8.58 10.84
C ALA A 793 16.58 -7.28 10.87
N SER A 794 16.30 -6.38 9.94
CA SER A 794 16.97 -5.06 9.85
C SER A 794 16.28 -3.95 10.67
N SER A 795 15.08 -4.22 11.18
CA SER A 795 14.31 -3.33 12.05
C SER A 795 13.62 -4.16 13.13
N LYS A 796 13.83 -3.79 14.40
CA LYS A 796 13.29 -4.52 15.55
C LYS A 796 12.66 -3.57 16.55
N THR A 797 11.45 -3.89 16.99
CA THR A 797 10.79 -3.19 18.09
C THR A 797 10.65 -4.11 19.28
N THR A 798 11.11 -3.66 20.44
CA THR A 798 11.01 -4.40 21.70
C THR A 798 10.31 -3.55 22.75
N LEU A 799 9.41 -4.17 23.52
CA LEU A 799 8.81 -3.59 24.70
C LEU A 799 9.66 -3.98 25.91
N ALA A 800 10.17 -2.99 26.65
CA ALA A 800 11.03 -3.15 27.82
C ALA A 800 10.31 -2.85 29.13
#